data_AF-A0A401L751-F1
#
_entry.id   AF-A0A401L751-F1
#
_cell.length_a   1.000
_cell.length_b   1.000
_cell.length_c   1.000
_cell.angle_alpha   90.00
_cell.angle_beta   90.00
_cell.angle_gamma   90.00
#
_symmetry.space_group_name_H-M   'P 1'
#
loop_
_entity.id
_entity.type
_entity.pdbx_description
1 polymer ?
#
loop_
_entity_poly.entity_id
_entity_poly.type
_entity_poly.pdbx_seq_one_letter_code
_entity_poly.pdbx_strand_id
1 'polypeptide(L)'
;MAPSKQSIEALGSSVSDLTASLAHQLEALNQPEPSFAIDAPVSLPQSPEIQGTRLKLLETLETLHHLVIGPSDFWHYQSMFLNHSLLAFDVFNNFNFWDSVPLNGSASYADIAKSTNLPEQIVRRILRLAFTIFVFAEEAPGSDRVVHTAASALIVRNPFVKAYLEHNMEDVRPAATVGVDALKKWFVGESEPPEDVAACPIALATYDGHQSGGDLWQLLENSERPGQPKGFRAKRFAEAMQGLRMTSGVMTESVLKQLDWSNLNEATVVDLGGSAGHISVILAENYPKLDLVVQDLASAQSAFDENINSTPYASRVKFQIHNFFEPQVLPADVFLLKSVLHDWSDKYVLQIVRNLLDVLKPGNHLVVFDFVMPEDYDEETDSMTPLLVRKLVASMDMQMFVGCNSKERKVKDWNDVIKRADDRFELKEVHVPRGSPLGLLDFVFQGYAPSASKAAPESANKKDHWVRGEGHTEEVKGFRNPWESSRDFTFPELFKSMMRHKFLSGNSQKPDTTLSTVPVTTSTFLPAATCPNLLRATWLGHACYFVEFPTGLRVLFDPVLEDRCSPFSWIGHKRFTPPPCDISDIPIIDCVVKVVISHSHYDHLSYPTVLEIQKHHPSVKFCVPKGLKKWFVDCGIENAIELDWWEDVSLKLAYTTDDNAPSVPSQDDFIASATISCLPCQHTSARTPFDKATTLWGSWSVSSGGKSVYFAGDTGYRSVPYVPKEIDDWGADYADLPVCAAFKEIGEFRGPFDLGLIPIGAYRPRHVLSTVHSNPYDAVEIFKDTRCKKAIGIHWGTWAVAEEDVMEPPSLLKDALVKSGLPETGVFDVCGIGESREF
;
A
#
# COMPACT_ATOMS: atom_id res chain seq x y z
N MET A 1 -23.72 -26.35 2.86
CA MET A 1 -23.99 -27.65 3.52
C MET A 1 -24.77 -28.55 2.57
N ALA A 2 -24.41 -29.82 2.40
CA ALA A 2 -25.26 -30.77 1.67
C ALA A 2 -26.57 -30.98 2.45
N PRO A 3 -27.75 -30.74 1.86
CA PRO A 3 -29.00 -30.92 2.59
C PRO A 3 -29.17 -32.39 2.97
N SER A 4 -29.27 -32.66 4.27
CA SER A 4 -29.31 -34.01 4.87
C SER A 4 -30.54 -34.85 4.50
N LYS A 5 -31.45 -34.30 3.68
CA LYS A 5 -32.70 -34.93 3.23
C LYS A 5 -33.01 -34.54 1.79
N GLN A 6 -32.32 -35.14 0.83
CA GLN A 6 -32.75 -35.15 -0.58
C GLN A 6 -33.21 -36.56 -0.97
N SER A 7 -34.36 -36.65 -1.65
CA SER A 7 -34.89 -37.91 -2.18
C SER A 7 -34.37 -38.14 -3.60
N ILE A 8 -33.97 -39.36 -3.93
CA ILE A 8 -33.61 -39.80 -5.28
C ILE A 8 -34.74 -39.49 -6.28
N GLU A 9 -35.99 -39.73 -5.89
CA GLU A 9 -37.17 -39.44 -6.72
C GLU A 9 -37.33 -37.94 -6.99
N ALA A 10 -37.12 -37.10 -5.97
CA ALA A 10 -37.21 -35.65 -6.11
C ALA A 10 -36.10 -35.11 -7.03
N LEU A 11 -34.88 -35.62 -6.90
CA LEU A 11 -33.78 -35.27 -7.81
C LEU A 11 -34.06 -35.74 -9.23
N GLY A 12 -34.60 -36.95 -9.41
CA GLY A 12 -35.02 -37.46 -10.72
C GLY A 12 -36.08 -36.58 -11.41
N SER A 13 -37.10 -36.15 -10.66
CA SER A 13 -38.08 -35.19 -11.17
C SER A 13 -37.42 -33.87 -11.56
N SER A 14 -36.53 -33.35 -10.70
CA SER A 14 -35.83 -32.09 -10.99
C SER A 14 -34.94 -32.18 -12.23
N VAL A 15 -34.27 -33.30 -12.47
CA VAL A 15 -33.50 -33.53 -13.71
C VAL A 15 -34.42 -33.46 -14.93
N SER A 16 -35.59 -34.11 -14.88
CA SER A 16 -36.57 -34.08 -15.95
C SER A 16 -37.02 -32.65 -16.26
N ASP A 17 -37.42 -31.90 -15.23
CA ASP A 17 -37.91 -30.52 -15.36
C ASP A 17 -36.83 -29.58 -15.92
N LEU A 18 -35.60 -29.66 -15.39
CA LEU A 18 -34.48 -28.83 -15.81
C LEU A 18 -34.02 -29.16 -17.24
N THR A 19 -34.04 -30.44 -17.63
CA THR A 19 -33.69 -30.85 -19.00
C THR A 19 -34.73 -30.36 -20.01
N ALA A 20 -36.02 -30.48 -19.69
CA ALA A 20 -37.09 -29.94 -20.54
C ALA A 20 -37.00 -28.40 -20.67
N SER A 21 -36.71 -27.71 -19.57
CA SER A 21 -36.48 -26.26 -19.57
C SER A 21 -35.30 -25.87 -20.47
N LEU A 22 -34.16 -26.56 -20.36
CA LEU A 22 -32.97 -26.29 -21.17
C LEU A 22 -33.23 -26.53 -22.66
N ALA A 23 -33.91 -27.62 -23.03
CA ALA A 23 -34.27 -27.92 -24.41
C ALA A 23 -35.18 -26.83 -25.00
N HIS A 24 -36.22 -26.42 -24.27
CA HIS A 24 -37.12 -25.34 -24.70
C HIS A 24 -36.40 -23.98 -24.83
N GLN A 25 -35.44 -23.69 -23.94
CA GLN A 25 -34.60 -22.48 -24.04
C GLN A 25 -33.73 -22.49 -25.31
N LEU A 26 -33.14 -23.64 -25.67
CA LEU A 26 -32.34 -23.78 -26.89
C LEU A 26 -33.22 -23.66 -28.14
N GLU A 27 -34.37 -24.33 -28.15
CA GLU A 27 -35.35 -24.24 -29.25
C GLU A 27 -35.80 -22.79 -29.46
N ALA A 28 -36.13 -22.07 -28.39
CA ALA A 28 -36.54 -20.66 -28.46
C ALA A 28 -35.46 -19.74 -29.06
N LEU A 29 -34.17 -20.10 -28.91
CA LEU A 29 -33.04 -19.37 -29.49
C LEU A 29 -32.61 -19.91 -30.88
N ASN A 30 -33.36 -20.87 -31.44
CA ASN A 30 -32.99 -21.62 -32.65
C ASN A 30 -31.58 -22.22 -32.57
N GLN A 31 -31.19 -22.72 -31.40
CA GLN A 31 -29.90 -23.35 -31.16
C GLN A 31 -30.03 -24.87 -31.20
N PRO A 32 -29.14 -25.59 -31.90
CA PRO A 32 -29.12 -27.05 -31.90
C PRO A 32 -28.83 -27.63 -30.51
N GLU A 33 -29.40 -28.79 -30.21
CA GLU A 33 -29.10 -29.54 -28.99
C GLU A 33 -27.67 -30.10 -29.00
N PRO A 34 -27.02 -30.22 -27.83
CA PRO A 34 -25.71 -30.86 -27.72
C PRO A 34 -25.80 -32.36 -28.01
N SER A 35 -24.78 -32.93 -28.64
CA SER A 35 -24.66 -34.37 -28.86
C SER A 35 -23.19 -34.81 -28.90
N PHE A 36 -22.95 -36.12 -29.01
CA PHE A 36 -21.59 -36.65 -29.19
C PHE A 36 -21.11 -36.63 -30.65
N ALA A 37 -21.97 -36.24 -31.59
CA ALA A 37 -21.64 -36.18 -33.01
C ALA A 37 -20.54 -35.16 -33.29
N ILE A 38 -19.74 -35.42 -34.31
CA ILE A 38 -18.53 -34.62 -34.57
C ILE A 38 -18.83 -33.15 -34.91
N ASP A 39 -20.02 -32.85 -35.41
CA ASP A 39 -20.50 -31.53 -35.79
C ASP A 39 -21.38 -30.87 -34.71
N ALA A 40 -21.49 -31.49 -33.53
CA ALA A 40 -22.23 -30.94 -32.42
C ALA A 40 -21.67 -29.57 -31.97
N PRO A 41 -22.52 -28.69 -31.42
CA PRO A 41 -22.08 -27.42 -30.87
C PRO A 41 -21.00 -27.60 -29.79
N VAL A 42 -19.94 -26.80 -29.88
CA VAL A 42 -18.81 -26.85 -28.95
C VAL A 42 -19.18 -26.32 -27.55
N SER A 43 -20.16 -25.41 -27.49
CA SER A 43 -20.62 -24.79 -26.24
C SER A 43 -22.09 -24.42 -26.32
N LEU A 44 -22.75 -24.40 -25.16
CA LEU A 44 -24.09 -23.82 -25.02
C LEU A 44 -24.01 -22.27 -25.04
N PRO A 45 -25.10 -21.57 -25.43
CA PRO A 45 -25.15 -20.11 -25.38
C PRO A 45 -24.82 -19.57 -23.98
N GLN A 46 -24.14 -18.43 -23.93
CA GLN A 46 -23.64 -17.83 -22.68
C GLN A 46 -24.67 -16.95 -21.96
N SER A 47 -25.95 -16.99 -22.35
CA SER A 47 -26.96 -16.16 -21.70
C SER A 47 -27.18 -16.58 -20.24
N PRO A 48 -27.45 -15.64 -19.33
CA PRO A 48 -27.67 -15.95 -17.91
C PRO A 48 -28.77 -16.99 -17.67
N GLU A 49 -29.83 -16.98 -18.48
CA GLU A 49 -30.95 -17.92 -18.35
C GLU A 49 -30.52 -19.37 -18.64
N ILE A 50 -29.73 -19.58 -19.69
CA ILE A 50 -29.25 -20.91 -20.08
C ILE A 50 -28.19 -21.39 -19.09
N GLN A 51 -27.24 -20.53 -18.71
CA GLN A 51 -26.20 -20.92 -17.76
C GLN A 51 -26.78 -21.21 -16.37
N GLY A 52 -27.80 -20.46 -15.93
CA GLY A 52 -28.51 -20.73 -14.68
C GLY A 52 -29.19 -22.09 -14.66
N THR A 53 -29.93 -22.45 -15.71
CA THR A 53 -30.55 -23.78 -15.85
C THR A 53 -29.49 -24.89 -15.92
N ARG A 54 -28.44 -24.67 -16.73
CA ARG A 54 -27.34 -25.61 -16.93
C ARG A 54 -26.61 -25.93 -15.62
N LEU A 55 -26.22 -24.92 -14.84
CA LEU A 55 -25.49 -25.12 -13.58
C LEU A 55 -26.32 -25.91 -12.57
N LYS A 56 -27.62 -25.58 -12.44
CA LYS A 56 -28.56 -26.34 -11.59
C LYS A 56 -28.69 -27.78 -12.06
N LEU A 57 -28.84 -28.01 -13.37
CA LEU A 57 -28.94 -29.36 -13.93
C LEU A 57 -27.69 -30.19 -13.63
N LEU A 58 -26.49 -29.62 -13.82
CA LEU A 58 -25.22 -30.29 -13.53
C LEU A 58 -25.08 -30.63 -12.04
N GLU A 59 -25.44 -29.72 -11.15
CA GLU A 59 -25.40 -29.95 -9.70
C GLU A 59 -26.39 -31.05 -9.27
N THR A 60 -27.62 -31.04 -9.80
CA THR A 60 -28.62 -32.08 -9.55
C THR A 60 -28.15 -33.44 -10.06
N LEU A 61 -27.54 -33.50 -11.24
CA LEU A 61 -26.98 -34.73 -11.81
C LEU A 61 -25.81 -35.27 -10.98
N GLU A 62 -24.87 -34.41 -10.58
CA GLU A 62 -23.72 -34.81 -9.75
C GLU A 62 -24.18 -35.32 -8.37
N THR A 63 -25.21 -34.68 -7.80
CA THR A 63 -25.79 -35.10 -6.53
C THR A 63 -26.52 -36.43 -6.63
N LEU A 64 -27.36 -36.59 -7.66
CA LEU A 64 -28.05 -37.86 -7.93
C LEU A 64 -27.05 -39.00 -8.18
N HIS A 65 -26.02 -38.74 -8.99
CA HIS A 65 -24.96 -39.71 -9.26
C HIS A 65 -24.24 -40.15 -7.97
N HIS A 66 -23.85 -39.19 -7.10
CA HIS A 66 -23.24 -39.49 -5.80
C HIS A 66 -24.14 -40.29 -4.85
N LEU A 67 -25.46 -40.02 -4.85
CA LEU A 67 -26.40 -40.78 -4.02
C LEU A 67 -26.60 -42.21 -4.53
N VAL A 68 -26.62 -42.40 -5.86
CA VAL A 68 -26.86 -43.70 -6.47
C VAL A 68 -25.63 -44.61 -6.42
N ILE A 69 -24.43 -44.06 -6.65
CA ILE A 69 -23.17 -44.82 -6.53
C ILE A 69 -22.93 -45.28 -5.08
N GLY A 70 -23.29 -44.43 -4.11
CA GLY A 70 -23.04 -44.68 -2.70
C GLY A 70 -21.56 -44.58 -2.30
N PRO A 71 -21.25 -44.45 -1.00
CA PRO A 71 -19.91 -44.08 -0.53
C PRO A 71 -18.85 -45.16 -0.77
N SER A 72 -19.23 -46.46 -0.79
CA SER A 72 -18.29 -47.57 -1.00
C SER A 72 -17.75 -47.56 -2.43
N ASP A 73 -18.66 -47.63 -3.40
CA ASP A 73 -18.29 -47.68 -4.82
C ASP A 73 -17.70 -46.35 -5.28
N PHE A 74 -18.13 -45.23 -4.68
CA PHE A 74 -17.53 -43.93 -4.94
C PHE A 74 -16.01 -43.94 -4.77
N TRP A 75 -15.49 -44.37 -3.62
CA TRP A 75 -14.04 -44.37 -3.39
C TRP A 75 -13.30 -45.38 -4.28
N HIS A 76 -13.92 -46.52 -4.55
CA HIS A 76 -13.36 -47.52 -5.45
C HIS A 76 -13.25 -46.99 -6.89
N TYR A 77 -14.33 -46.40 -7.42
CA TYR A 77 -14.37 -45.85 -8.78
C TYR A 77 -13.54 -44.58 -8.91
N GLN A 78 -13.61 -43.66 -7.95
CA GLN A 78 -12.89 -42.39 -8.02
C GLN A 78 -11.37 -42.60 -8.04
N SER A 79 -10.85 -43.51 -7.20
CA SER A 79 -9.41 -43.81 -7.17
C SER A 79 -8.92 -44.56 -8.41
N MET A 80 -9.79 -45.33 -9.06
CA MET A 80 -9.43 -46.12 -10.24
C MET A 80 -9.65 -45.35 -11.55
N PHE A 81 -10.85 -44.84 -11.80
CA PHE A 81 -11.24 -44.26 -13.08
C PHE A 81 -10.49 -42.96 -13.38
N LEU A 82 -10.33 -42.07 -12.40
CA LEU A 82 -9.67 -40.78 -12.61
C LEU A 82 -8.21 -40.97 -13.06
N ASN A 83 -7.46 -41.81 -12.33
CA ASN A 83 -6.04 -42.06 -12.62
C ASN A 83 -5.81 -42.59 -14.03
N HIS A 84 -6.63 -43.55 -14.48
CA HIS A 84 -6.46 -44.17 -15.80
C HIS A 84 -7.01 -43.29 -16.93
N SER A 85 -8.03 -42.47 -16.67
CA SER A 85 -8.53 -41.50 -17.66
C SER A 85 -7.47 -40.42 -17.94
N LEU A 86 -6.82 -39.91 -16.90
CA LEU A 86 -5.71 -38.96 -17.05
C LEU A 86 -4.52 -39.60 -17.79
N LEU A 87 -4.18 -40.85 -17.48
CA LEU A 87 -3.15 -41.59 -18.23
C LEU A 87 -3.51 -41.72 -19.72
N ALA A 88 -4.78 -41.94 -20.07
CA ALA A 88 -5.19 -42.01 -21.46
C ALA A 88 -4.94 -40.68 -22.19
N PHE A 89 -5.23 -39.54 -21.53
CA PHE A 89 -4.93 -38.22 -22.10
C PHE A 89 -3.44 -37.97 -22.28
N ASP A 90 -2.59 -38.36 -21.32
CA ASP A 90 -1.14 -38.30 -21.47
C ASP A 90 -0.67 -39.09 -22.71
N VAL A 91 -1.20 -40.32 -22.87
CA VAL A 91 -0.88 -41.17 -24.03
C VAL A 91 -1.35 -40.52 -25.32
N PHE A 92 -2.53 -39.90 -25.35
CA PHE A 92 -3.02 -39.24 -26.56
C PHE A 92 -2.15 -38.07 -27.00
N ASN A 93 -1.67 -37.25 -26.06
CA ASN A 93 -0.77 -36.13 -26.34
C ASN A 93 0.61 -36.62 -26.80
N ASN A 94 1.23 -37.55 -26.06
CA ASN A 94 2.62 -37.96 -26.31
C ASN A 94 2.77 -38.85 -27.55
N PHE A 95 1.73 -39.59 -27.94
CA PHE A 95 1.76 -40.48 -29.12
C PHE A 95 0.92 -39.96 -30.29
N ASN A 96 0.35 -38.77 -30.16
CA ASN A 96 -0.47 -38.08 -31.16
C ASN A 96 -1.68 -38.89 -31.66
N PHE A 97 -2.46 -39.46 -30.74
CA PHE A 97 -3.70 -40.16 -31.10
C PHE A 97 -4.72 -39.23 -31.76
N TRP A 98 -4.72 -37.95 -31.40
CA TRP A 98 -5.67 -36.96 -31.92
C TRP A 98 -5.68 -36.92 -33.44
N ASP A 99 -4.51 -36.85 -34.08
CA ASP A 99 -4.40 -36.78 -35.55
C ASP A 99 -4.34 -38.18 -36.22
N SER A 100 -4.27 -39.26 -35.42
CA SER A 100 -4.22 -40.63 -35.94
C SER A 100 -5.56 -41.12 -36.49
N VAL A 101 -6.66 -40.43 -36.14
CA VAL A 101 -8.00 -40.65 -36.65
C VAL A 101 -8.39 -39.47 -37.53
N PRO A 102 -8.87 -39.67 -38.77
CA PRO A 102 -9.27 -38.55 -39.62
C PRO A 102 -10.57 -37.91 -39.11
N LEU A 103 -10.65 -36.57 -39.11
CA LEU A 103 -11.83 -35.82 -38.69
C LEU A 103 -13.12 -36.32 -39.38
N ASN A 104 -13.15 -36.35 -40.70
CA ASN A 104 -14.35 -36.76 -41.45
C ASN A 104 -14.25 -38.21 -41.94
N GLY A 105 -13.90 -39.15 -41.05
CA GLY A 105 -13.78 -40.56 -41.38
C GLY A 105 -13.46 -41.43 -40.17
N SER A 106 -12.90 -42.61 -40.43
CA SER A 106 -12.49 -43.56 -39.42
C SER A 106 -11.10 -44.15 -39.71
N ALA A 107 -10.40 -44.60 -38.68
CA ALA A 107 -9.13 -45.31 -38.77
C ALA A 107 -9.23 -46.69 -38.10
N SER A 108 -8.59 -47.72 -38.67
CA SER A 108 -8.53 -49.02 -37.99
C SER A 108 -7.54 -48.98 -36.81
N TYR A 109 -7.69 -49.89 -35.85
CA TYR A 109 -6.68 -50.04 -34.78
C TYR A 109 -5.26 -50.25 -35.32
N ALA A 110 -5.10 -50.95 -36.44
CA ALA A 110 -3.80 -51.19 -37.07
C ALA A 110 -3.21 -49.90 -37.68
N ASP A 111 -4.05 -49.04 -38.28
CA ASP A 111 -3.61 -47.74 -38.81
C ASP A 111 -3.13 -46.82 -37.68
N ILE A 112 -3.89 -46.76 -36.58
CA ILE A 112 -3.54 -45.98 -35.38
C ILE A 112 -2.25 -46.52 -34.75
N ALA A 113 -2.10 -47.84 -34.62
CA ALA A 113 -0.89 -48.49 -34.12
C ALA A 113 0.35 -48.13 -34.94
N LYS A 114 0.22 -48.15 -36.27
CA LYS A 114 1.29 -47.74 -37.18
C LYS A 114 1.64 -46.26 -37.03
N SER A 115 0.63 -45.38 -36.93
CA SER A 115 0.82 -43.93 -36.80
C SER A 115 1.47 -43.53 -35.47
N THR A 116 1.01 -44.13 -34.38
CA THR A 116 1.48 -43.86 -33.00
C THR A 116 2.77 -44.60 -32.66
N ASN A 117 3.21 -45.54 -33.51
CA ASN A 117 4.31 -46.46 -33.25
C ASN A 117 4.13 -47.28 -31.95
N LEU A 118 2.89 -47.61 -31.61
CA LEU A 118 2.53 -48.45 -30.47
C LEU A 118 2.03 -49.82 -30.93
N PRO A 119 2.23 -50.90 -30.13
CA PRO A 119 1.60 -52.17 -30.43
C PRO A 119 0.07 -52.04 -30.45
N GLU A 120 -0.58 -52.66 -31.44
CA GLU A 120 -2.03 -52.57 -31.62
C GLU A 120 -2.82 -52.99 -30.37
N GLN A 121 -2.32 -53.98 -29.62
CA GLN A 121 -2.93 -54.41 -28.36
C GLN A 121 -2.97 -53.28 -27.32
N ILE A 122 -1.96 -52.41 -27.28
CA ILE A 122 -1.91 -51.26 -26.39
C ILE A 122 -2.88 -50.18 -26.87
N VAL A 123 -2.88 -49.88 -28.17
CA VAL A 123 -3.85 -48.95 -28.79
C VAL A 123 -5.29 -49.33 -28.44
N ARG A 124 -5.66 -50.60 -28.64
CA ARG A 124 -6.99 -51.14 -28.29
C ARG A 124 -7.32 -50.97 -26.81
N ARG A 125 -6.35 -51.19 -25.91
CA ARG A 125 -6.55 -51.06 -24.46
C ARG A 125 -6.85 -49.63 -24.05
N ILE A 126 -6.11 -48.66 -24.59
CA ILE A 126 -6.29 -47.24 -24.27
C ILE A 126 -7.62 -46.74 -24.86
N LEU A 127 -7.91 -47.04 -26.12
CA LEU A 127 -9.14 -46.59 -26.78
C LEU A 127 -10.40 -47.18 -26.13
N ARG A 128 -10.34 -48.41 -25.61
CA ARG A 128 -11.46 -49.01 -24.87
C ARG A 128 -11.88 -48.15 -23.67
N LEU A 129 -10.93 -47.58 -22.93
CA LEU A 129 -11.24 -46.65 -21.83
C LEU A 129 -11.73 -45.30 -22.37
N ALA A 130 -11.13 -44.81 -23.45
CA ALA A 130 -11.51 -43.55 -24.09
C ALA A 130 -13.00 -43.52 -24.47
N PHE A 131 -13.51 -44.63 -25.01
CA PHE A 131 -14.92 -44.76 -25.39
C PHE A 131 -15.86 -44.62 -24.19
N THR A 132 -15.47 -45.06 -22.99
CA THR A 132 -16.32 -44.96 -21.79
C THR A 132 -16.40 -43.55 -21.22
N ILE A 133 -15.51 -42.66 -21.64
CA ILE A 133 -15.51 -41.23 -21.28
C ILE A 133 -15.85 -40.35 -22.48
N PHE A 134 -16.43 -40.93 -23.54
CA PHE A 134 -16.90 -40.25 -24.75
C PHE A 134 -15.80 -39.51 -25.54
N VAL A 135 -14.56 -39.96 -25.42
CA VAL A 135 -13.42 -39.47 -26.20
C VAL A 135 -13.07 -40.53 -27.24
N PHE A 136 -13.31 -40.21 -28.52
CA PHE A 136 -13.45 -41.18 -29.60
C PHE A 136 -14.64 -42.15 -29.41
N ALA A 137 -15.00 -42.84 -30.47
CA ALA A 137 -16.00 -43.90 -30.44
C ALA A 137 -15.66 -44.99 -31.46
N GLU A 138 -16.25 -46.17 -31.29
CA GLU A 138 -16.29 -47.17 -32.35
C GLU A 138 -17.25 -46.70 -33.45
N GLU A 139 -16.88 -46.89 -34.72
CA GLU A 139 -17.74 -46.55 -35.88
C GLU A 139 -19.09 -47.29 -35.82
N ALA A 140 -19.07 -48.51 -35.29
CA ALA A 140 -20.23 -49.30 -34.92
C ALA A 140 -19.83 -50.21 -33.73
N PRO A 141 -20.78 -50.68 -32.89
CA PRO A 141 -20.46 -51.53 -31.75
C PRO A 141 -19.61 -52.76 -32.14
N GLY A 142 -18.42 -52.89 -31.54
CA GLY A 142 -17.47 -53.96 -31.83
C GLY A 142 -16.67 -53.81 -33.13
N SER A 143 -16.75 -52.66 -33.80
CA SER A 143 -15.95 -52.34 -34.98
C SER A 143 -14.45 -52.26 -34.65
N ASP A 144 -13.60 -52.61 -35.63
CA ASP A 144 -12.16 -52.34 -35.54
C ASP A 144 -11.79 -50.91 -35.96
N ARG A 145 -12.80 -50.11 -36.36
CA ARG A 145 -12.67 -48.74 -36.83
C ARG A 145 -13.13 -47.75 -35.77
N VAL A 146 -12.35 -46.69 -35.64
CA VAL A 146 -12.49 -45.65 -34.62
C VAL A 146 -12.79 -44.33 -35.29
N VAL A 147 -13.73 -43.57 -34.74
CA VAL A 147 -14.16 -42.24 -35.19
C VAL A 147 -13.99 -41.22 -34.07
N HIS A 148 -13.94 -39.94 -34.44
CA HIS A 148 -14.02 -38.86 -33.48
C HIS A 148 -15.44 -38.67 -32.93
N THR A 149 -15.53 -38.37 -31.63
CA THR A 149 -16.65 -37.67 -31.01
C THR A 149 -16.42 -36.15 -31.05
N ALA A 150 -17.45 -35.36 -30.75
CA ALA A 150 -17.35 -33.90 -30.57
C ALA A 150 -16.13 -33.48 -29.71
N ALA A 151 -15.94 -34.16 -28.57
CA ALA A 151 -14.87 -33.86 -27.62
C ALA A 151 -13.47 -34.12 -28.23
N SER A 152 -13.25 -35.29 -28.83
CA SER A 152 -11.96 -35.63 -29.45
C SER A 152 -11.66 -34.79 -30.71
N ALA A 153 -12.68 -34.44 -31.50
CA ALA A 153 -12.50 -33.60 -32.68
C ALA A 153 -12.17 -32.15 -32.32
N LEU A 154 -12.65 -31.64 -31.19
CA LEU A 154 -12.33 -30.29 -30.73
C LEU A 154 -10.83 -30.09 -30.53
N ILE A 155 -10.13 -31.10 -30.00
CA ILE A 155 -8.68 -31.07 -29.80
C ILE A 155 -7.93 -30.93 -31.14
N VAL A 156 -8.38 -31.61 -32.19
CA VAL A 156 -7.76 -31.52 -33.53
C VAL A 156 -8.10 -30.19 -34.21
N ARG A 157 -9.34 -29.71 -34.06
CA ARG A 157 -9.83 -28.48 -34.71
C ARG A 157 -9.29 -27.21 -34.08
N ASN A 158 -8.92 -27.26 -32.80
CA ASN A 158 -8.56 -26.09 -32.03
C ASN A 158 -7.19 -26.27 -31.36
N PRO A 159 -6.12 -25.70 -31.96
CA PRO A 159 -4.76 -25.86 -31.43
C PRO A 159 -4.59 -25.27 -30.03
N PHE A 160 -5.34 -24.24 -29.67
CA PHE A 160 -5.25 -23.60 -28.35
C PHE A 160 -5.87 -24.45 -27.25
N VAL A 161 -6.99 -25.14 -27.53
CA VAL A 161 -7.58 -26.11 -26.59
C VAL A 161 -6.66 -27.34 -26.44
N LYS A 162 -6.01 -27.77 -27.54
CA LYS A 162 -4.97 -28.81 -27.48
C LYS A 162 -3.80 -28.38 -26.59
N ALA A 163 -3.27 -27.17 -26.79
CA ALA A 163 -2.20 -26.63 -25.96
C ALA A 163 -2.60 -26.56 -24.46
N TYR A 164 -3.85 -26.20 -24.15
CA TYR A 164 -4.36 -26.21 -22.78
C TYR A 164 -4.39 -27.61 -22.17
N LEU A 165 -4.85 -28.61 -22.93
CA LEU A 165 -4.82 -30.01 -22.48
C LEU A 165 -3.38 -30.49 -22.28
N GLU A 166 -2.49 -30.22 -23.23
CA GLU A 166 -1.07 -30.58 -23.15
C GLU A 166 -0.38 -29.93 -21.95
N HIS A 167 -0.63 -28.65 -21.67
CA HIS A 167 -0.10 -27.97 -20.50
C HIS A 167 -0.53 -28.67 -19.19
N ASN A 168 -1.83 -28.94 -19.03
CA ASN A 168 -2.32 -29.58 -17.82
C ASN A 168 -1.77 -31.00 -17.64
N MET A 169 -1.63 -31.75 -18.74
CA MET A 169 -1.18 -33.15 -18.70
C MET A 169 0.34 -33.31 -18.61
N GLU A 170 1.12 -32.49 -19.33
CA GLU A 170 2.57 -32.61 -19.41
C GLU A 170 3.35 -31.69 -18.47
N ASP A 171 2.75 -30.61 -17.96
CA ASP A 171 3.37 -29.68 -17.02
C ASP A 171 2.75 -29.82 -15.62
N VAL A 172 1.46 -29.54 -15.48
CA VAL A 172 0.82 -29.43 -14.15
C VAL A 172 0.67 -30.79 -13.46
N ARG A 173 0.26 -31.83 -14.20
CA ARG A 173 -0.01 -33.14 -13.61
C ARG A 173 1.23 -33.81 -12.98
N PRO A 174 2.42 -33.87 -13.63
CA PRO A 174 3.62 -34.38 -12.97
C PRO A 174 3.92 -33.69 -11.64
N ALA A 175 3.74 -32.37 -11.58
CA ALA A 175 3.88 -31.60 -10.35
C ALA A 175 2.81 -31.93 -9.29
N ALA A 176 1.55 -32.05 -9.68
CA ALA A 176 0.47 -32.44 -8.78
C ALA A 176 0.74 -33.81 -8.11
N THR A 177 1.36 -34.76 -8.81
CA THR A 177 1.69 -36.08 -8.25
C THR A 177 2.72 -36.06 -7.13
N VAL A 178 3.56 -35.03 -7.06
CA VAL A 178 4.58 -34.85 -6.00
C VAL A 178 4.15 -33.83 -4.92
N GLY A 179 2.89 -33.40 -4.93
CA GLY A 179 2.38 -32.38 -3.99
C GLY A 179 2.51 -32.79 -2.51
N VAL A 180 2.34 -34.07 -2.18
CA VAL A 180 2.54 -34.56 -0.81
C VAL A 180 4.00 -34.40 -0.35
N ASP A 181 4.96 -34.64 -1.25
CA ASP A 181 6.37 -34.52 -0.93
C ASP A 181 6.77 -33.04 -0.79
N ALA A 182 6.18 -32.15 -1.58
CA ALA A 182 6.33 -30.71 -1.43
C ALA A 182 5.83 -30.22 -0.06
N LEU A 183 4.62 -30.64 0.34
CA LEU A 183 4.06 -30.31 1.66
C LEU A 183 4.96 -30.79 2.80
N LYS A 184 5.46 -32.04 2.72
CA LYS A 184 6.40 -32.57 3.72
C LYS A 184 7.73 -31.81 3.75
N LYS A 185 8.22 -31.37 2.59
CA LYS A 185 9.51 -30.70 2.47
C LYS A 185 9.48 -29.26 2.99
N TRP A 186 8.40 -28.52 2.74
CA TRP A 186 8.37 -27.08 2.95
C TRP A 186 7.29 -26.56 3.92
N PHE A 187 6.26 -27.35 4.25
CA PHE A 187 5.12 -26.85 5.03
C PHE A 187 4.98 -27.53 6.40
N VAL A 188 5.41 -28.78 6.55
CA VAL A 188 5.31 -29.50 7.82
C VAL A 188 6.23 -28.85 8.86
N GLY A 189 5.61 -28.31 9.92
CA GLY A 189 6.32 -27.70 11.05
C GLY A 189 6.42 -26.18 10.99
N GLU A 190 5.98 -25.55 9.90
CA GLU A 190 5.95 -24.10 9.76
C GLU A 190 4.68 -23.50 10.37
N SER A 191 4.80 -22.33 11.01
CA SER A 191 3.65 -21.60 11.56
C SER A 191 2.87 -20.82 10.50
N GLU A 192 3.54 -20.46 9.40
CA GLU A 192 2.97 -19.74 8.26
C GLU A 192 3.46 -20.40 6.95
N PRO A 193 2.68 -20.35 5.86
CA PRO A 193 3.12 -20.89 4.57
C PRO A 193 4.39 -20.18 4.07
N PRO A 194 5.39 -20.91 3.54
CA PRO A 194 6.51 -20.28 2.86
C PRO A 194 6.00 -19.49 1.65
N GLU A 195 6.56 -18.30 1.43
CA GLU A 195 6.12 -17.41 0.35
C GLU A 195 7.03 -17.44 -0.89
N ASP A 196 8.10 -18.25 -0.88
CA ASP A 196 9.00 -18.41 -2.03
C ASP A 196 8.30 -19.17 -3.17
N VAL A 197 8.38 -18.62 -4.39
CA VAL A 197 7.76 -19.20 -5.60
C VAL A 197 8.30 -20.60 -5.92
N ALA A 198 9.55 -20.91 -5.54
CA ALA A 198 10.16 -22.21 -5.77
C ALA A 198 9.79 -23.27 -4.72
N ALA A 199 9.10 -22.89 -3.63
CA ALA A 199 8.61 -23.82 -2.61
C ALA A 199 7.27 -24.49 -3.02
N CYS A 200 7.17 -24.94 -4.27
CA CYS A 200 5.99 -25.55 -4.86
C CYS A 200 6.26 -26.98 -5.39
N PRO A 201 5.21 -27.78 -5.62
CA PRO A 201 5.33 -29.10 -6.22
C PRO A 201 6.07 -29.14 -7.56
N ILE A 202 5.96 -28.10 -8.41
CA ILE A 202 6.62 -28.11 -9.73
C ILE A 202 8.14 -28.22 -9.64
N ALA A 203 8.76 -27.65 -8.59
CA ALA A 203 10.19 -27.71 -8.37
C ALA A 203 10.67 -29.15 -8.04
N LEU A 204 9.77 -30.01 -7.53
CA LEU A 204 10.07 -31.41 -7.26
C LEU A 204 9.73 -32.35 -8.42
N ALA A 205 8.93 -31.90 -9.38
CA ALA A 205 8.48 -32.71 -10.50
C ALA A 205 9.65 -33.12 -11.40
N THR A 206 9.56 -34.32 -11.96
CA THR A 206 10.56 -34.85 -12.90
C THR A 206 10.01 -34.83 -14.31
N TYR A 207 10.71 -34.16 -15.22
CA TYR A 207 10.41 -34.09 -16.64
C TYR A 207 11.60 -34.65 -17.42
N ASP A 208 11.34 -35.57 -18.35
CA ASP A 208 12.38 -36.17 -19.21
C ASP A 208 13.58 -36.75 -18.42
N GLY A 209 13.33 -37.25 -17.20
CA GLY A 209 14.33 -37.84 -16.31
C GLY A 209 15.09 -36.84 -15.42
N HIS A 210 14.78 -35.55 -15.51
CA HIS A 210 15.40 -34.49 -14.73
C HIS A 210 14.38 -33.80 -13.82
N GLN A 211 14.76 -33.56 -12.56
CA GLN A 211 13.95 -32.76 -11.66
C GLN A 211 13.99 -31.29 -12.10
N SER A 212 12.84 -30.62 -12.12
CA SER A 212 12.74 -29.20 -12.52
C SER A 212 13.69 -28.30 -11.72
N GLY A 213 13.66 -28.44 -10.38
CA GLY A 213 14.52 -27.68 -9.47
C GLY A 213 14.18 -26.20 -9.32
N GLY A 214 13.25 -25.66 -10.11
CA GLY A 214 12.79 -24.28 -10.10
C GLY A 214 11.27 -24.15 -10.22
N ASP A 215 10.80 -22.91 -10.18
CA ASP A 215 9.39 -22.55 -10.33
C ASP A 215 8.84 -22.77 -11.76
N LEU A 216 7.53 -22.52 -11.94
CA LEU A 216 6.86 -22.66 -13.23
C LEU A 216 7.52 -21.83 -14.33
N TRP A 217 7.85 -20.57 -14.07
CA TRP A 217 8.40 -19.68 -15.09
C TRP A 217 9.77 -20.17 -15.58
N GLN A 218 10.62 -20.61 -14.64
CA GLN A 218 11.90 -21.23 -14.99
C GLN A 218 11.72 -22.50 -15.82
N LEU A 219 10.74 -23.35 -15.49
CA LEU A 219 10.45 -24.55 -16.27
C LEU A 219 9.99 -24.19 -17.69
N LEU A 220 9.09 -23.21 -17.83
CA LEU A 220 8.54 -22.79 -19.13
C LEU A 220 9.63 -22.24 -20.06
N GLU A 221 10.54 -21.43 -19.52
CA GLU A 221 11.61 -20.78 -20.27
C GLU A 221 12.79 -21.71 -20.57
N ASN A 222 13.20 -22.55 -19.61
CA ASN A 222 14.47 -23.28 -19.68
C ASN A 222 14.36 -24.71 -20.20
N SER A 223 13.15 -25.27 -20.30
CA SER A 223 12.97 -26.64 -20.82
C SER A 223 13.36 -26.77 -22.28
N GLU A 224 14.12 -27.82 -22.58
CA GLU A 224 14.43 -28.30 -23.94
C GLU A 224 14.34 -29.84 -23.98
N ARG A 225 13.88 -30.40 -25.10
CA ARG A 225 13.88 -31.87 -25.31
C ARG A 225 14.02 -32.19 -26.81
N PRO A 226 14.37 -33.43 -27.21
CA PRO A 226 14.56 -33.77 -28.62
C PRO A 226 13.37 -33.35 -29.50
N GLY A 227 13.62 -32.50 -30.50
CA GLY A 227 12.58 -31.98 -31.40
C GLY A 227 11.82 -30.74 -30.90
N GLN A 228 12.10 -30.26 -29.69
CA GLN A 228 11.48 -29.06 -29.12
C GLN A 228 12.54 -28.15 -28.46
N PRO A 229 12.84 -26.98 -29.06
CA PRO A 229 13.90 -26.10 -28.58
C PRO A 229 13.51 -25.41 -27.27
N LYS A 230 14.51 -24.80 -26.61
CA LYS A 230 14.32 -23.94 -25.44
C LYS A 230 13.16 -22.95 -25.65
N GLY A 231 12.26 -22.86 -24.67
CA GLY A 231 11.09 -21.97 -24.71
C GLY A 231 9.82 -22.57 -25.34
N PHE A 232 9.84 -23.84 -25.77
CA PHE A 232 8.64 -24.48 -26.33
C PHE A 232 7.47 -24.55 -25.33
N ARG A 233 7.76 -24.76 -24.03
CA ARG A 233 6.74 -24.79 -22.98
C ARG A 233 6.13 -23.40 -22.75
N ALA A 234 6.95 -22.34 -22.77
CA ALA A 234 6.45 -20.96 -22.72
C ALA A 234 5.51 -20.65 -23.90
N LYS A 235 5.87 -21.05 -25.13
CA LYS A 235 4.97 -20.91 -26.29
C LYS A 235 3.66 -21.68 -26.09
N ARG A 236 3.73 -22.94 -25.67
CA ARG A 236 2.55 -23.77 -25.40
C ARG A 236 1.67 -23.17 -24.29
N PHE A 237 2.28 -22.61 -23.25
CA PHE A 237 1.56 -21.93 -22.17
C PHE A 237 0.78 -20.71 -22.69
N ALA A 238 1.40 -19.87 -23.53
CA ALA A 238 0.70 -18.76 -24.16
C ALA A 238 -0.49 -19.21 -25.02
N GLU A 239 -0.30 -20.27 -25.83
CA GLU A 239 -1.40 -20.89 -26.61
C GLU A 239 -2.49 -21.48 -25.71
N ALA A 240 -2.12 -22.11 -24.59
CA ALA A 240 -3.05 -22.64 -23.60
C ALA A 240 -3.92 -21.54 -22.98
N MET A 241 -3.34 -20.38 -22.66
CA MET A 241 -4.08 -19.24 -22.12
C MET A 241 -5.08 -18.67 -23.14
N GLN A 242 -4.74 -18.67 -24.43
CA GLN A 242 -5.71 -18.36 -25.49
C GLN A 242 -6.84 -19.40 -25.56
N GLY A 243 -6.52 -20.68 -25.34
CA GLY A 243 -7.49 -21.77 -25.27
C GLY A 243 -8.49 -21.56 -24.13
N LEU A 244 -7.98 -21.26 -22.93
CA LEU A 244 -8.77 -20.93 -21.76
C LEU A 244 -9.71 -19.74 -22.05
N ARG A 245 -9.20 -18.69 -22.69
CA ARG A 245 -10.01 -17.54 -23.11
C ARG A 245 -11.16 -17.96 -24.03
N MET A 246 -10.97 -18.83 -25.02
CA MET A 246 -12.10 -19.19 -25.89
C MET A 246 -13.22 -19.91 -25.14
N THR A 247 -12.91 -20.57 -24.02
CA THR A 247 -13.91 -21.19 -23.16
C THR A 247 -14.58 -20.21 -22.18
N SER A 248 -13.95 -19.07 -21.86
CA SER A 248 -14.40 -18.09 -20.86
C SER A 248 -14.55 -16.64 -21.38
N GLY A 249 -14.34 -16.40 -22.68
CA GLY A 249 -14.02 -15.08 -23.24
C GLY A 249 -15.20 -14.11 -23.25
N VAL A 250 -16.42 -14.63 -23.43
CA VAL A 250 -17.65 -13.84 -23.28
C VAL A 250 -17.77 -13.28 -21.86
N MET A 251 -17.31 -14.02 -20.85
CA MET A 251 -17.31 -13.55 -19.47
C MET A 251 -16.25 -12.47 -19.25
N THR A 252 -15.06 -12.62 -19.86
CA THR A 252 -13.97 -11.64 -19.73
C THR A 252 -14.40 -10.25 -20.22
N GLU A 253 -14.98 -10.18 -21.43
CA GLU A 253 -15.46 -8.90 -21.98
C GLU A 253 -16.63 -8.33 -21.15
N SER A 254 -17.57 -9.19 -20.72
CA SER A 254 -18.72 -8.76 -19.92
C SER A 254 -18.34 -8.21 -18.55
N VAL A 255 -17.33 -8.78 -17.88
CA VAL A 255 -16.80 -8.29 -16.60
C VAL A 255 -16.04 -6.99 -16.81
N LEU A 256 -15.19 -6.93 -17.84
CA LEU A 256 -14.37 -5.75 -18.12
C LEU A 256 -15.23 -4.51 -18.37
N LYS A 257 -16.37 -4.66 -19.06
CA LYS A 257 -17.34 -3.58 -19.32
C LYS A 257 -18.08 -3.06 -18.08
N GLN A 258 -17.96 -3.72 -16.92
CA GLN A 258 -18.59 -3.24 -15.68
C GLN A 258 -17.86 -2.05 -15.08
N LEU A 259 -16.55 -1.91 -15.34
CA LEU A 259 -15.83 -0.71 -14.96
C LEU A 259 -16.28 0.44 -15.86
N ASP A 260 -16.51 1.62 -15.28
CA ASP A 260 -16.92 2.81 -16.04
C ASP A 260 -15.74 3.46 -16.77
N TRP A 261 -15.25 2.78 -17.79
CA TRP A 261 -14.21 3.27 -18.71
C TRP A 261 -14.60 4.57 -19.42
N SER A 262 -15.89 4.94 -19.44
CA SER A 262 -16.36 6.16 -20.09
C SER A 262 -16.02 7.42 -19.29
N ASN A 263 -15.93 7.30 -17.95
CA ASN A 263 -15.43 8.37 -17.08
C ASN A 263 -13.91 8.54 -17.15
N LEU A 264 -13.18 7.52 -17.60
CA LEU A 264 -11.72 7.52 -17.77
C LEU A 264 -11.32 7.93 -19.21
N ASN A 265 -12.10 8.84 -19.81
CA ASN A 265 -11.92 9.23 -21.20
C ASN A 265 -10.55 9.88 -21.43
N GLU A 266 -9.80 9.44 -22.45
CA GLU A 266 -8.42 9.91 -22.73
C GLU A 266 -7.36 9.47 -21.68
N ALA A 267 -7.66 8.44 -20.88
CA ALA A 267 -6.73 7.84 -19.95
C ALA A 267 -5.65 6.97 -20.64
N THR A 268 -4.48 6.95 -20.02
CA THR A 268 -3.41 5.98 -20.30
C THR A 268 -3.61 4.73 -19.45
N VAL A 269 -3.72 3.57 -20.10
CA VAL A 269 -3.83 2.27 -19.44
C VAL A 269 -2.55 1.48 -19.68
N VAL A 270 -1.91 1.06 -18.60
CA VAL A 270 -0.79 0.12 -18.62
C VAL A 270 -1.30 -1.26 -18.22
N ASP A 271 -1.30 -2.19 -19.19
CA ASP A 271 -1.67 -3.59 -19.06
C ASP A 271 -0.40 -4.38 -18.65
N LEU A 272 -0.19 -4.51 -17.32
CA LEU A 272 1.00 -5.12 -16.72
C LEU A 272 0.87 -6.65 -16.74
N GLY A 273 1.87 -7.33 -17.30
CA GLY A 273 1.78 -8.76 -17.59
C GLY A 273 0.74 -9.06 -18.69
N GLY A 274 0.50 -8.11 -19.59
CA GLY A 274 -0.55 -8.20 -20.60
C GLY A 274 -0.26 -9.20 -21.73
N SER A 275 0.93 -9.82 -21.76
CA SER A 275 1.35 -10.84 -22.71
C SER A 275 1.12 -10.40 -24.17
N ALA A 276 0.31 -11.13 -24.93
CA ALA A 276 0.00 -10.80 -26.32
C ALA A 276 -0.99 -9.61 -26.49
N GLY A 277 -1.37 -8.93 -25.40
CA GLY A 277 -2.19 -7.70 -25.44
C GLY A 277 -3.68 -7.93 -25.69
N HIS A 278 -4.21 -9.12 -25.37
CA HIS A 278 -5.59 -9.47 -25.68
C HIS A 278 -6.63 -8.58 -25.01
N ILE A 279 -6.38 -8.13 -23.77
CA ILE A 279 -7.28 -7.23 -23.05
C ILE A 279 -7.22 -5.83 -23.62
N SER A 280 -6.01 -5.38 -23.91
CA SER A 280 -5.79 -4.13 -24.63
C SER A 280 -6.50 -4.09 -25.99
N VAL A 281 -6.62 -5.20 -26.74
CA VAL A 281 -7.45 -5.24 -27.96
C VAL A 281 -8.94 -5.01 -27.68
N ILE A 282 -9.50 -5.65 -26.64
CA ILE A 282 -10.91 -5.48 -26.25
C ILE A 282 -11.17 -4.03 -25.83
N LEU A 283 -10.26 -3.44 -25.04
CA LEU A 283 -10.33 -2.03 -24.67
C LEU A 283 -10.19 -1.14 -25.89
N ALA A 284 -9.31 -1.49 -26.83
CA ALA A 284 -9.07 -0.69 -28.02
C ALA A 284 -10.30 -0.61 -28.93
N GLU A 285 -11.05 -1.71 -29.04
CA GLU A 285 -12.27 -1.85 -29.82
C GLU A 285 -13.44 -1.05 -29.22
N ASN A 286 -13.62 -1.13 -27.90
CA ASN A 286 -14.78 -0.55 -27.22
C ASN A 286 -14.56 0.90 -26.76
N TYR A 287 -13.31 1.31 -26.53
CA TYR A 287 -12.96 2.62 -25.95
C TYR A 287 -11.88 3.32 -26.81
N PRO A 288 -12.29 4.03 -27.88
CA PRO A 288 -11.39 4.55 -28.92
C PRO A 288 -10.45 5.66 -28.46
N LYS A 289 -10.65 6.20 -27.25
CA LYS A 289 -9.88 7.32 -26.69
C LYS A 289 -8.78 6.91 -25.71
N LEU A 290 -8.72 5.65 -25.27
CA LEU A 290 -7.67 5.18 -24.37
C LEU A 290 -6.32 5.08 -25.12
N ASP A 291 -5.23 5.48 -24.48
CA ASP A 291 -3.85 5.14 -24.89
C ASP A 291 -3.44 3.87 -24.14
N LEU A 292 -3.00 2.85 -24.88
CA LEU A 292 -2.84 1.50 -24.35
C LEU A 292 -1.38 1.06 -24.48
N VAL A 293 -0.79 0.69 -23.35
CA VAL A 293 0.58 0.17 -23.28
C VAL A 293 0.55 -1.18 -22.60
N VAL A 294 0.97 -2.21 -23.33
CA VAL A 294 1.17 -3.56 -22.79
C VAL A 294 2.60 -3.68 -22.31
N GLN A 295 2.77 -4.05 -21.05
CA GLN A 295 4.08 -4.26 -20.44
C GLN A 295 4.27 -5.72 -20.07
N ASP A 296 5.37 -6.32 -20.55
CA ASP A 296 5.73 -7.70 -20.26
C ASP A 296 7.23 -7.94 -20.48
N LEU A 297 7.71 -9.15 -20.23
CA LEU A 297 9.08 -9.57 -20.53
C LEU A 297 9.34 -9.58 -22.04
N ALA A 298 10.61 -9.48 -22.42
CA ALA A 298 11.04 -9.46 -23.83
C ALA A 298 10.57 -10.70 -24.62
N SER A 299 10.40 -11.83 -23.95
CA SER A 299 9.92 -13.09 -24.55
C SER A 299 8.48 -13.01 -25.08
N ALA A 300 7.64 -12.11 -24.55
CA ALA A 300 6.25 -11.96 -24.97
C ALA A 300 6.08 -11.13 -26.25
N GLN A 301 7.10 -10.34 -26.64
CA GLN A 301 6.99 -9.37 -27.73
C GLN A 301 6.56 -9.98 -29.07
N SER A 302 7.10 -11.15 -29.44
CA SER A 302 6.73 -11.80 -30.70
C SER A 302 5.26 -12.22 -30.74
N ALA A 303 4.72 -12.72 -29.63
CA ALA A 303 3.32 -13.11 -29.53
C ALA A 303 2.40 -11.87 -29.54
N PHE A 304 2.83 -10.78 -28.89
CA PHE A 304 2.16 -9.49 -28.97
C PHE A 304 2.10 -8.98 -30.40
N ASP A 305 3.23 -8.92 -31.11
CA ASP A 305 3.29 -8.40 -32.47
C ASP A 305 2.41 -9.21 -33.43
N GLU A 306 2.43 -10.55 -33.32
CA GLU A 306 1.57 -11.43 -34.12
C GLU A 306 0.07 -11.15 -33.87
N ASN A 307 -0.33 -11.09 -32.59
CA ASN A 307 -1.72 -10.83 -32.24
C ASN A 307 -2.16 -9.42 -32.65
N ILE A 308 -1.42 -8.38 -32.26
CA ILE A 308 -1.81 -6.99 -32.47
C ILE A 308 -1.81 -6.60 -33.95
N ASN A 309 -0.83 -7.05 -34.75
CA ASN A 309 -0.79 -6.78 -36.19
C ASN A 309 -1.92 -7.48 -36.98
N SER A 310 -2.54 -8.51 -36.40
CA SER A 310 -3.74 -9.14 -36.97
C SER A 310 -5.01 -8.31 -36.76
N THR A 311 -4.95 -7.26 -35.93
CA THR A 311 -6.08 -6.40 -35.59
C THR A 311 -5.98 -5.02 -36.24
N PRO A 312 -7.09 -4.28 -36.42
CA PRO A 312 -7.04 -2.90 -36.91
C PRO A 312 -6.49 -1.89 -35.87
N TYR A 313 -6.09 -2.33 -34.68
CA TYR A 313 -5.69 -1.46 -33.56
C TYR A 313 -4.18 -1.38 -33.36
N ALA A 314 -3.37 -1.89 -34.28
CA ALA A 314 -1.91 -1.96 -34.14
C ALA A 314 -1.23 -0.61 -33.89
N SER A 315 -1.79 0.50 -34.39
CA SER A 315 -1.26 1.85 -34.13
C SER A 315 -1.63 2.42 -32.75
N ARG A 316 -2.53 1.76 -32.00
CA ARG A 316 -3.08 2.23 -30.71
C ARG A 316 -2.56 1.47 -29.50
N VAL A 317 -2.11 0.23 -29.68
CA VAL A 317 -1.60 -0.61 -28.59
C VAL A 317 -0.09 -0.76 -28.76
N LYS A 318 0.66 -0.27 -27.77
CA LYS A 318 2.13 -0.29 -27.79
C LYS A 318 2.64 -1.39 -26.87
N PHE A 319 3.76 -2.02 -27.24
CA PHE A 319 4.48 -2.93 -26.35
C PHE A 319 5.65 -2.21 -25.70
N GLN A 320 5.86 -2.44 -24.41
CA GLN A 320 7.03 -1.98 -23.68
C GLN A 320 7.60 -3.15 -22.86
N ILE A 321 8.89 -3.42 -23.02
CA ILE A 321 9.57 -4.41 -22.18
C ILE A 321 9.65 -3.85 -20.76
N HIS A 322 9.10 -4.57 -19.79
CA HIS A 322 9.17 -4.21 -18.39
C HIS A 322 9.02 -5.45 -17.50
N ASN A 323 9.80 -5.51 -16.43
CA ASN A 323 9.66 -6.47 -15.36
C ASN A 323 8.97 -5.79 -14.19
N PHE A 324 7.75 -6.21 -13.84
CA PHE A 324 6.98 -5.60 -12.74
C PHE A 324 7.60 -5.80 -11.35
N PHE A 325 8.65 -6.62 -11.22
CA PHE A 325 9.47 -6.68 -10.01
C PHE A 325 10.50 -5.56 -9.92
N GLU A 326 10.69 -4.77 -10.97
CA GLU A 326 11.47 -3.55 -11.00
C GLU A 326 10.55 -2.32 -10.84
N PRO A 327 11.06 -1.18 -10.34
CA PRO A 327 10.27 0.05 -10.23
C PRO A 327 9.64 0.47 -11.56
N GLN A 328 8.36 0.83 -11.53
CA GLN A 328 7.65 1.33 -12.71
C GLN A 328 8.17 2.72 -13.09
N VAL A 329 8.34 2.96 -14.38
CA VAL A 329 8.84 4.24 -14.92
C VAL A 329 7.82 4.98 -15.76
N LEU A 330 6.77 4.30 -16.23
CA LEU A 330 5.72 4.88 -17.06
C LEU A 330 4.54 5.30 -16.18
N PRO A 331 4.24 6.61 -16.04
CA PRO A 331 3.01 7.06 -15.41
C PRO A 331 1.79 6.67 -16.24
N ALA A 332 0.73 6.24 -15.57
CA ALA A 332 -0.53 5.88 -16.19
C ALA A 332 -1.70 6.19 -15.25
N ASP A 333 -2.87 6.44 -15.82
CA ASP A 333 -4.10 6.67 -15.05
C ASP A 333 -4.67 5.34 -14.53
N VAL A 334 -4.43 4.24 -15.26
CA VAL A 334 -4.87 2.89 -14.91
C VAL A 334 -3.72 1.90 -15.05
N PHE A 335 -3.42 1.16 -13.99
CA PHE A 335 -2.60 -0.05 -14.03
C PHE A 335 -3.52 -1.26 -13.94
N LEU A 336 -3.59 -2.04 -15.01
CA LEU A 336 -4.45 -3.22 -15.14
C LEU A 336 -3.60 -4.49 -15.05
N LEU A 337 -3.97 -5.40 -14.15
CA LEU A 337 -3.35 -6.72 -14.02
C LEU A 337 -4.43 -7.79 -14.14
N LYS A 338 -4.41 -8.56 -15.22
CA LYS A 338 -5.40 -9.61 -15.44
C LYS A 338 -4.78 -11.00 -15.40
N SER A 339 -5.20 -11.84 -14.43
CA SER A 339 -4.66 -13.20 -14.28
C SER A 339 -3.14 -13.13 -14.08
N VAL A 340 -2.70 -12.22 -13.21
CA VAL A 340 -1.28 -11.97 -12.92
C VAL A 340 -1.02 -12.09 -11.43
N LEU A 341 -1.73 -11.33 -10.58
CA LEU A 341 -1.43 -11.32 -9.15
C LEU A 341 -1.79 -12.64 -8.46
N HIS A 342 -2.66 -13.45 -9.05
CA HIS A 342 -2.96 -14.79 -8.56
C HIS A 342 -1.81 -15.79 -8.71
N ASP A 343 -0.85 -15.55 -9.60
CA ASP A 343 0.37 -16.37 -9.72
C ASP A 343 1.37 -16.11 -8.59
N TRP A 344 1.16 -15.08 -7.77
CA TRP A 344 2.15 -14.60 -6.82
C TRP A 344 1.65 -14.64 -5.38
N SER A 345 2.48 -15.14 -4.46
CA SER A 345 2.24 -15.06 -3.02
C SER A 345 2.18 -13.61 -2.51
N ASP A 346 1.67 -13.38 -1.29
CA ASP A 346 1.44 -12.03 -0.79
C ASP A 346 2.73 -11.19 -0.77
N LYS A 347 3.87 -11.77 -0.37
CA LYS A 347 5.21 -11.17 -0.50
C LYS A 347 5.48 -10.53 -1.87
N TYR A 348 5.17 -11.23 -2.95
CA TYR A 348 5.44 -10.77 -4.32
C TYR A 348 4.37 -9.79 -4.80
N VAL A 349 3.10 -9.97 -4.45
CA VAL A 349 2.04 -8.99 -4.71
C VAL A 349 2.38 -7.65 -4.08
N LEU A 350 2.86 -7.64 -2.82
CA LEU A 350 3.33 -6.43 -2.15
C LEU A 350 4.45 -5.73 -2.93
N GLN A 351 5.41 -6.50 -3.46
CA GLN A 351 6.51 -5.95 -4.24
C GLN A 351 6.00 -5.30 -5.54
N ILE A 352 5.16 -6.02 -6.29
CA ILE A 352 4.60 -5.54 -7.57
C ILE A 352 3.84 -4.24 -7.37
N VAL A 353 2.97 -4.18 -6.36
CA VAL A 353 2.16 -2.98 -6.08
C VAL A 353 3.04 -1.82 -5.58
N ARG A 354 4.05 -2.10 -4.75
CA ARG A 354 4.98 -1.07 -4.26
C ARG A 354 5.82 -0.45 -5.36
N ASN A 355 6.17 -1.22 -6.40
CA ASN A 355 6.88 -0.72 -7.56
C ASN A 355 6.08 0.31 -8.38
N LEU A 356 4.77 0.42 -8.18
CA LEU A 356 3.93 1.43 -8.83
C LEU A 356 3.92 2.77 -8.08
N LEU A 357 4.33 2.80 -6.81
CA LEU A 357 4.10 3.95 -5.93
C LEU A 357 4.77 5.25 -6.41
N ASP A 358 5.90 5.15 -7.09
CA ASP A 358 6.67 6.31 -7.58
C ASP A 358 5.98 7.02 -8.77
N VAL A 359 5.09 6.32 -9.49
CA VAL A 359 4.39 6.85 -10.66
C VAL A 359 2.90 7.11 -10.44
N LEU A 360 2.36 6.64 -9.31
CA LEU A 360 0.96 6.80 -8.95
C LEU A 360 0.66 8.21 -8.45
N LYS A 361 -0.47 8.77 -8.93
CA LYS A 361 -1.04 10.04 -8.48
C LYS A 361 -2.40 9.81 -7.83
N PRO A 362 -2.85 10.70 -6.92
CA PRO A 362 -4.22 10.67 -6.41
C PRO A 362 -5.24 10.54 -7.55
N GLY A 363 -6.13 9.56 -7.46
CA GLY A 363 -7.13 9.25 -8.49
C GLY A 363 -6.71 8.19 -9.49
N ASN A 364 -5.44 7.76 -9.52
CA ASN A 364 -5.01 6.66 -10.38
C ASN A 364 -5.62 5.34 -9.89
N HIS A 365 -5.91 4.46 -10.85
CA HIS A 365 -6.56 3.19 -10.64
C HIS A 365 -5.56 2.04 -10.72
N LEU A 366 -5.63 1.12 -9.75
CA LEU A 366 -5.05 -0.21 -9.81
C LEU A 366 -6.21 -1.20 -9.96
N VAL A 367 -6.36 -1.74 -11.17
CA VAL A 367 -7.43 -2.67 -11.52
C VAL A 367 -6.89 -4.09 -11.46
N VAL A 368 -7.33 -4.83 -10.45
CA VAL A 368 -7.03 -6.26 -10.27
C VAL A 368 -8.15 -7.06 -10.94
N PHE A 369 -7.83 -7.74 -12.04
CA PHE A 369 -8.78 -8.52 -12.82
C PHE A 369 -8.43 -10.02 -12.74
N ASP A 370 -8.70 -10.62 -11.58
CA ASP A 370 -8.28 -11.96 -11.22
C ASP A 370 -9.45 -12.89 -10.88
N PHE A 371 -9.17 -14.17 -10.69
CA PHE A 371 -10.14 -15.08 -10.11
C PHE A 371 -10.35 -14.71 -8.63
N VAL A 372 -11.62 -14.65 -8.24
CA VAL A 372 -12.04 -14.26 -6.90
C VAL A 372 -12.72 -15.45 -6.29
N MET A 373 -12.21 -15.90 -5.13
CA MET A 373 -12.83 -16.95 -4.36
C MET A 373 -14.22 -16.46 -3.91
N PRO A 374 -15.32 -17.07 -4.39
CA PRO A 374 -16.65 -16.64 -4.01
C PRO A 374 -16.91 -16.99 -2.55
N GLU A 375 -17.78 -16.23 -1.90
CA GLU A 375 -18.35 -16.70 -0.64
C GLU A 375 -19.18 -17.96 -0.89
N ASP A 376 -19.11 -18.91 0.03
CA ASP A 376 -19.91 -20.13 -0.08
C ASP A 376 -21.41 -19.80 -0.06
N TYR A 377 -21.78 -18.83 0.76
CA TYR A 377 -23.16 -18.39 0.98
C TYR A 377 -23.23 -16.86 0.93
N ASP A 378 -24.20 -16.37 0.16
CA ASP A 378 -24.54 -14.96 0.05
C ASP A 378 -25.70 -14.65 1.01
N GLU A 379 -25.39 -13.89 2.07
CA GLU A 379 -26.35 -13.48 3.09
C GLU A 379 -27.42 -12.50 2.55
N GLU A 380 -27.08 -11.67 1.56
CA GLU A 380 -28.02 -10.68 1.01
C GLU A 380 -29.12 -11.34 0.19
N THR A 381 -28.78 -12.43 -0.51
CA THR A 381 -29.71 -13.16 -1.36
C THR A 381 -30.20 -14.48 -0.79
N ASP A 382 -29.75 -14.83 0.41
CA ASP A 382 -30.04 -16.12 1.07
C ASP A 382 -29.79 -17.30 0.12
N SER A 383 -28.63 -17.29 -0.55
CA SER A 383 -28.33 -18.26 -1.61
C SER A 383 -26.92 -18.84 -1.51
N MET A 384 -26.77 -20.11 -1.90
CA MET A 384 -25.48 -20.81 -1.94
C MET A 384 -24.85 -20.63 -3.32
N THR A 385 -23.55 -20.37 -3.37
CA THR A 385 -22.81 -20.38 -4.63
C THR A 385 -22.89 -21.77 -5.27
N PRO A 386 -23.25 -21.88 -6.57
CA PRO A 386 -23.42 -23.17 -7.25
C PRO A 386 -22.20 -24.10 -7.06
N LEU A 387 -22.46 -25.39 -6.82
CA LEU A 387 -21.41 -26.36 -6.48
C LEU A 387 -20.29 -26.41 -7.53
N LEU A 388 -20.65 -26.36 -8.81
CA LEU A 388 -19.68 -26.45 -9.91
C LEU A 388 -18.73 -25.25 -9.93
N VAL A 389 -19.22 -24.06 -9.57
CA VAL A 389 -18.39 -22.84 -9.49
C VAL A 389 -17.41 -22.98 -8.33
N ARG A 390 -17.87 -23.40 -7.15
CA ARG A 390 -16.99 -23.65 -5.99
C ARG A 390 -15.91 -24.70 -6.30
N LYS A 391 -16.29 -25.78 -6.97
CA LYS A 391 -15.37 -26.84 -7.41
C LYS A 391 -14.33 -26.33 -8.39
N LEU A 392 -14.73 -25.47 -9.33
CA LEU A 392 -13.82 -24.84 -10.29
C LEU A 392 -12.79 -23.97 -9.57
N VAL A 393 -13.20 -23.01 -8.74
CA VAL A 393 -12.25 -22.09 -8.09
C VAL A 393 -11.32 -22.81 -7.12
N ALA A 394 -11.83 -23.77 -6.35
CA ALA A 394 -10.99 -24.58 -5.47
C ALA A 394 -9.95 -25.42 -6.25
N SER A 395 -10.30 -25.88 -7.46
CA SER A 395 -9.35 -26.59 -8.32
C SER A 395 -8.29 -25.65 -8.89
N MET A 396 -8.68 -24.40 -9.20
CA MET A 396 -7.75 -23.36 -9.67
C MET A 396 -6.78 -22.93 -8.57
N ASP A 397 -7.26 -22.77 -7.33
CA ASP A 397 -6.42 -22.52 -6.17
C ASP A 397 -5.36 -23.61 -5.96
N MET A 398 -5.76 -24.88 -6.06
CA MET A 398 -4.82 -26.00 -6.04
C MET A 398 -3.82 -25.96 -7.21
N GLN A 399 -4.23 -25.46 -8.37
CA GLN A 399 -3.34 -25.29 -9.52
C GLN A 399 -2.30 -24.18 -9.28
N MET A 400 -2.70 -23.07 -8.65
CA MET A 400 -1.78 -22.00 -8.23
C MET A 400 -0.79 -22.47 -7.17
N PHE A 401 -1.23 -23.31 -6.23
CA PHE A 401 -0.33 -23.97 -5.27
C PHE A 401 0.69 -24.87 -5.98
N VAL A 402 0.24 -25.69 -6.94
CA VAL A 402 1.11 -26.65 -7.65
C VAL A 402 2.19 -25.96 -8.48
N GLY A 403 1.83 -24.91 -9.21
CA GLY A 403 2.73 -24.24 -10.15
C GLY A 403 3.56 -23.11 -9.53
N CYS A 404 2.96 -22.32 -8.64
CA CYS A 404 3.49 -21.00 -8.29
C CYS A 404 3.66 -20.78 -6.78
N ASN A 405 3.31 -21.75 -5.93
CA ASN A 405 3.18 -21.56 -4.48
C ASN A 405 2.33 -20.31 -4.13
N SER A 406 1.23 -20.15 -4.86
CA SER A 406 0.30 -19.03 -4.71
C SER A 406 -1.12 -19.54 -4.41
N LYS A 407 -2.09 -18.63 -4.41
CA LYS A 407 -3.48 -18.86 -4.00
C LYS A 407 -4.45 -17.96 -4.75
N GLU A 408 -5.67 -18.44 -4.91
CA GLU A 408 -6.83 -17.61 -5.24
C GLU A 408 -7.33 -16.91 -3.97
N ARG A 409 -7.76 -15.66 -4.10
CA ARG A 409 -8.06 -14.78 -2.96
C ARG A 409 -9.52 -14.39 -2.92
N LYS A 410 -10.08 -14.23 -1.71
CA LYS A 410 -11.37 -13.56 -1.52
C LYS A 410 -11.20 -12.06 -1.72
N VAL A 411 -12.31 -11.34 -1.90
CA VAL A 411 -12.32 -9.86 -1.96
C VAL A 411 -11.64 -9.24 -0.74
N LYS A 412 -11.89 -9.79 0.46
CA LYS A 412 -11.25 -9.33 1.69
C LYS A 412 -9.72 -9.53 1.64
N ASP A 413 -9.25 -10.68 1.20
CA ASP A 413 -7.82 -10.98 1.11
C ASP A 413 -7.13 -10.06 0.11
N TRP A 414 -7.78 -9.76 -1.03
CA TRP A 414 -7.32 -8.77 -1.99
C TRP A 414 -7.21 -7.38 -1.36
N ASN A 415 -8.25 -6.91 -0.68
CA ASN A 415 -8.21 -5.61 -0.02
C ASN A 415 -7.10 -5.55 1.05
N ASP A 416 -6.93 -6.62 1.83
CA ASP A 416 -5.95 -6.67 2.91
C ASP A 416 -4.51 -6.68 2.35
N VAL A 417 -4.22 -7.44 1.28
CA VAL A 417 -2.88 -7.47 0.67
C VAL A 417 -2.53 -6.15 -0.03
N ILE A 418 -3.48 -5.52 -0.74
CA ILE A 418 -3.25 -4.22 -1.39
C ILE A 418 -3.03 -3.12 -0.34
N LYS A 419 -3.83 -3.09 0.75
CA LYS A 419 -3.61 -2.13 1.84
C LYS A 419 -2.32 -2.35 2.62
N ARG A 420 -1.83 -3.59 2.72
CA ARG A 420 -0.50 -3.89 3.26
C ARG A 420 0.62 -3.42 2.33
N ALA A 421 0.38 -3.37 1.01
CA ALA A 421 1.33 -2.80 0.07
C ALA A 421 1.45 -1.30 0.32
N ASP A 422 0.31 -0.61 0.41
CA ASP A 422 0.18 0.78 0.80
C ASP A 422 -1.26 1.10 1.26
N ASP A 423 -1.42 1.77 2.40
CA ASP A 423 -2.73 2.05 3.00
C ASP A 423 -3.53 3.15 2.29
N ARG A 424 -2.91 3.85 1.33
CA ARG A 424 -3.56 4.87 0.48
C ARG A 424 -4.44 4.29 -0.62
N PHE A 425 -4.38 2.98 -0.88
CA PHE A 425 -5.31 2.34 -1.79
C PHE A 425 -6.66 2.10 -1.12
N GLU A 426 -7.71 2.59 -1.76
CA GLU A 426 -9.09 2.31 -1.37
C GLU A 426 -9.77 1.45 -2.42
N LEU A 427 -10.34 0.33 -1.99
CA LEU A 427 -11.20 -0.49 -2.84
C LEU A 427 -12.49 0.27 -3.13
N LYS A 428 -12.63 0.76 -4.36
CA LYS A 428 -13.76 1.60 -4.79
C LYS A 428 -14.91 0.76 -5.33
N GLU A 429 -14.60 -0.20 -6.20
CA GLU A 429 -15.61 -1.06 -6.83
C GLU A 429 -15.16 -2.51 -6.87
N VAL A 430 -16.14 -3.41 -6.77
CA VAL A 430 -15.95 -4.87 -6.89
C VAL A 430 -17.04 -5.42 -7.80
N HIS A 431 -16.61 -6.02 -8.91
CA HIS A 431 -17.49 -6.59 -9.92
C HIS A 431 -17.19 -8.07 -10.08
N VAL A 432 -17.95 -8.94 -9.41
CA VAL A 432 -17.87 -10.40 -9.54
C VAL A 432 -19.22 -10.92 -10.04
N PRO A 433 -19.38 -11.22 -11.34
CA PRO A 433 -20.65 -11.68 -11.86
C PRO A 433 -21.09 -13.02 -11.26
N ARG A 434 -22.39 -13.18 -11.02
CA ARG A 434 -22.95 -14.43 -10.51
C ARG A 434 -22.63 -15.59 -11.45
N GLY A 435 -22.10 -16.67 -10.88
CA GLY A 435 -21.73 -17.88 -11.63
C GLY A 435 -20.39 -17.78 -12.37
N SER A 436 -19.70 -16.63 -12.28
CA SER A 436 -18.33 -16.45 -12.77
C SER A 436 -17.36 -16.38 -11.60
N PRO A 437 -16.24 -17.08 -11.65
CA PRO A 437 -15.17 -16.89 -10.68
C PRO A 437 -14.23 -15.74 -11.04
N LEU A 438 -14.28 -15.22 -12.27
CA LEU A 438 -13.46 -14.10 -12.70
C LEU A 438 -14.12 -12.78 -12.26
N GLY A 439 -13.37 -11.93 -11.56
CA GLY A 439 -13.86 -10.67 -11.01
C GLY A 439 -12.89 -9.51 -11.22
N LEU A 440 -13.43 -8.29 -11.21
CA LEU A 440 -12.68 -7.06 -11.37
C LEU A 440 -12.81 -6.23 -10.09
N LEU A 441 -11.66 -5.87 -9.50
CA LEU A 441 -11.57 -5.04 -8.32
C LEU A 441 -10.83 -3.75 -8.69
N ASP A 442 -11.49 -2.61 -8.45
CA ASP A 442 -10.93 -1.30 -8.73
C ASP A 442 -10.42 -0.65 -7.43
N PHE A 443 -9.10 -0.52 -7.31
CA PHE A 443 -8.46 0.18 -6.21
C PHE A 443 -8.03 1.58 -6.67
N VAL A 444 -8.54 2.62 -6.01
CA VAL A 444 -8.12 3.99 -6.29
C VAL A 444 -7.06 4.41 -5.29
N PHE A 445 -5.93 4.87 -5.83
CA PHE A 445 -4.87 5.47 -5.03
C PHE A 445 -5.29 6.87 -4.61
N GLN A 446 -5.50 7.11 -3.33
CA GLN A 446 -5.86 8.43 -2.81
C GLN A 446 -4.67 9.40 -2.78
N GLY A 447 -3.46 8.85 -2.99
CA GLY A 447 -2.19 9.50 -2.73
C GLY A 447 -2.13 10.08 -1.32
N TYR A 448 -1.18 10.98 -1.10
CA TYR A 448 -1.24 11.81 0.08
C TYR A 448 -2.14 12.98 -0.25
N ALA A 449 -3.39 12.93 0.21
CA ALA A 449 -4.07 14.18 0.44
C ALA A 449 -3.09 15.04 1.26
N PRO A 450 -2.69 16.25 0.83
CA PRO A 450 -2.29 17.22 1.84
C PRO A 450 -3.43 17.15 2.83
N SER A 451 -3.17 16.76 4.08
CA SER A 451 -4.17 16.79 5.14
C SER A 451 -4.91 18.09 4.90
N ALA A 452 -6.13 18.00 4.36
CA ALA A 452 -6.87 19.18 4.02
C ALA A 452 -7.06 19.78 5.39
N SER A 453 -6.36 20.89 5.64
CA SER A 453 -6.37 21.51 6.94
C SER A 453 -7.84 21.71 7.26
N LYS A 454 -8.34 21.01 8.28
CA LYS A 454 -9.74 21.20 8.66
C LYS A 454 -9.90 22.69 8.91
N ALA A 455 -11.07 23.24 8.60
CA ALA A 455 -11.33 24.65 8.82
C ALA A 455 -10.88 25.04 10.24
N ALA A 456 -10.20 26.19 10.37
CA ALA A 456 -9.77 26.68 11.68
C ALA A 456 -10.95 26.72 12.67
N PRO A 457 -10.73 26.54 13.99
CA PRO A 457 -11.80 26.68 14.96
C PRO A 457 -12.45 28.07 14.85
N GLU A 458 -13.74 28.18 15.14
CA GLU A 458 -14.45 29.48 15.09
C GLU A 458 -13.80 30.54 15.98
N SER A 459 -13.13 30.12 17.06
CA SER A 459 -12.34 30.97 17.95
C SER A 459 -11.21 31.71 17.21
N ALA A 460 -10.62 31.11 16.17
CA ALA A 460 -9.55 31.71 15.38
C ALA A 460 -9.98 32.99 14.65
N ASN A 461 -11.26 33.09 14.25
CA ASN A 461 -11.79 34.26 13.53
C ASN A 461 -11.88 35.52 14.41
N LYS A 462 -11.94 35.36 15.74
CA LYS A 462 -12.04 36.49 16.68
C LYS A 462 -10.73 37.25 16.82
N LYS A 463 -9.59 36.57 16.57
CA LYS A 463 -8.24 37.11 16.74
C LYS A 463 -8.02 37.74 18.13
N ASP A 464 -8.49 37.07 19.19
CA ASP A 464 -8.43 37.54 20.57
C ASP A 464 -6.99 37.76 21.10
N HIS A 465 -6.01 37.16 20.42
CA HIS A 465 -4.58 37.32 20.66
C HIS A 465 -4.01 38.64 20.11
N TRP A 466 -4.72 39.37 19.25
CA TRP A 466 -4.26 40.66 18.73
C TRP A 466 -4.53 41.78 19.74
N VAL A 467 -3.49 42.57 20.05
CA VAL A 467 -3.62 43.82 20.81
C VAL A 467 -3.70 44.98 19.82
N ARG A 468 -4.87 45.63 19.75
CA ARG A 468 -5.17 46.72 18.79
C ARG A 468 -5.15 48.09 19.48
N GLY A 469 -4.84 49.14 18.72
CA GLY A 469 -4.89 50.53 19.22
C GLY A 469 -6.31 51.08 19.34
N GLU A 470 -6.53 52.04 20.25
CA GLU A 470 -7.80 52.78 20.31
C GLU A 470 -8.08 53.49 18.98
N GLY A 471 -9.20 53.14 18.32
CA GLY A 471 -9.68 53.83 17.10
C GLY A 471 -9.26 53.23 15.75
N HIS A 472 -8.35 52.24 15.71
CA HIS A 472 -7.94 51.55 14.48
C HIS A 472 -8.09 50.03 14.61
N THR A 473 -9.11 49.46 13.97
CA THR A 473 -9.46 48.04 14.10
C THR A 473 -8.54 47.08 13.34
N GLU A 474 -7.64 47.59 12.48
CA GLU A 474 -6.78 46.76 11.61
C GLU A 474 -5.28 46.77 11.99
N GLU A 475 -4.80 47.74 12.78
CA GLU A 475 -3.38 47.84 13.14
C GLU A 475 -3.06 47.05 14.42
N VAL A 476 -2.20 46.04 14.29
CA VAL A 476 -1.74 45.20 15.42
C VAL A 476 -0.54 45.87 16.10
N LYS A 477 -0.69 46.22 17.38
CA LYS A 477 0.38 46.82 18.20
C LYS A 477 1.20 45.78 18.99
N GLY A 478 0.67 44.57 19.13
CA GLY A 478 1.32 43.47 19.82
C GLY A 478 0.37 42.28 19.97
N PHE A 479 0.80 41.30 20.75
CA PHE A 479 0.10 40.03 20.93
C PHE A 479 -0.08 39.67 22.41
N ARG A 480 -1.04 38.79 22.72
CA ARG A 480 -1.30 38.29 24.08
C ARG A 480 -1.81 36.85 24.03
N ASN A 481 -1.65 36.11 25.13
CA ASN A 481 -2.34 34.83 25.31
C ASN A 481 -3.82 35.08 25.69
N PRO A 482 -4.79 34.50 24.98
CA PRO A 482 -6.22 34.73 25.24
C PRO A 482 -6.80 33.80 26.32
N TRP A 483 -6.06 32.79 26.79
CA TRP A 483 -6.57 31.74 27.67
C TRP A 483 -6.42 32.07 29.16
N GLU A 484 -7.37 31.62 29.99
CA GLU A 484 -7.33 31.76 31.46
C GLU A 484 -6.13 31.03 32.09
N SER A 485 -5.60 30.03 31.40
CA SER A 485 -4.40 29.28 31.76
C SER A 485 -3.11 30.10 31.64
N SER A 486 -3.15 31.30 31.06
CA SER A 486 -2.01 32.21 30.95
C SER A 486 -2.10 33.33 31.99
N ARG A 487 -0.95 33.69 32.54
CA ARG A 487 -0.80 34.83 33.45
C ARG A 487 0.43 35.65 33.10
N ASP A 488 0.22 36.92 32.78
CA ASP A 488 1.31 37.89 32.66
C ASP A 488 1.66 38.46 34.03
N PHE A 489 2.96 38.48 34.35
CA PHE A 489 3.47 39.16 35.53
C PHE A 489 3.86 40.58 35.19
N THR A 490 3.49 41.53 36.06
CA THR A 490 4.11 42.86 36.04
C THR A 490 5.56 42.76 36.55
N PHE A 491 6.42 43.70 36.14
CA PHE A 491 7.83 43.70 36.58
C PHE A 491 7.99 43.63 38.12
N PRO A 492 7.23 44.41 38.94
CA PRO A 492 7.33 44.29 40.40
C PRO A 492 6.90 42.92 40.94
N GLU A 493 5.88 42.29 40.36
CA GLU A 493 5.41 40.96 40.77
C GLU A 493 6.42 39.88 40.43
N LEU A 494 6.96 39.89 39.20
CA LEU A 494 8.00 38.97 38.76
C LEU A 494 9.23 39.07 39.65
N PHE A 495 9.70 40.31 39.90
CA PHE A 495 10.84 40.56 40.78
C PHE A 495 10.60 40.03 42.20
N LYS A 496 9.42 40.30 42.78
CA LYS A 496 9.05 39.81 44.11
C LYS A 496 8.99 38.28 44.16
N SER A 497 8.42 37.64 43.14
CA SER A 497 8.31 36.18 43.07
C SER A 497 9.68 35.51 42.95
N MET A 498 10.54 36.03 42.06
CA MET A 498 11.90 35.54 41.86
C MET A 498 12.78 35.75 43.10
N MET A 499 12.68 36.90 43.78
CA MET A 499 13.39 37.15 45.03
C MET A 499 12.92 36.22 46.15
N ARG A 500 11.60 35.97 46.26
CA ARG A 500 11.05 35.02 47.22
C ARG A 500 11.55 33.60 46.93
N HIS A 501 11.57 33.18 45.68
CA HIS A 501 12.11 31.88 45.29
C HIS A 501 13.60 31.76 45.60
N LYS A 502 14.39 32.77 45.26
CA LYS A 502 15.85 32.72 45.41
C LYS A 502 16.34 32.76 46.86
N PHE A 503 15.64 33.48 47.74
CA PHE A 503 16.11 33.74 49.10
C PHE A 503 15.20 33.26 50.23
N LEU A 504 13.92 32.98 49.96
CA LEU A 504 12.93 32.68 51.00
C LEU A 504 12.24 31.31 50.87
N SER A 505 12.25 30.68 49.68
CA SER A 505 11.54 29.39 49.47
C SER A 505 12.34 28.16 49.90
N GLY A 506 13.68 28.25 49.95
CA GLY A 506 14.54 27.07 50.11
C GLY A 506 14.58 26.15 48.88
N ASN A 507 13.90 26.52 47.79
CA ASN A 507 13.69 25.69 46.60
C ASN A 507 14.56 26.10 45.41
N SER A 508 15.41 27.13 45.58
CA SER A 508 16.34 27.53 44.53
C SER A 508 17.54 26.59 44.51
N GLN A 509 17.90 26.12 43.32
CA GLN A 509 19.06 25.26 43.11
C GLN A 509 19.80 25.68 41.84
N LYS A 510 21.06 25.26 41.73
CA LYS A 510 21.86 25.47 40.53
C LYS A 510 22.17 24.11 39.91
N PRO A 511 21.82 23.87 38.63
CA PRO A 511 22.11 22.60 37.98
C PRO A 511 23.63 22.37 37.87
N ASP A 512 24.03 21.10 38.03
CA ASP A 512 25.39 20.69 37.72
C ASP A 512 25.58 20.61 36.20
N THR A 513 26.56 21.35 35.70
CA THR A 513 26.91 21.44 34.27
C THR A 513 28.37 21.05 34.04
N THR A 514 29.02 20.41 35.02
CA THR A 514 30.46 20.09 35.00
C THR A 514 30.81 18.86 34.15
N LEU A 515 29.87 17.93 33.94
CA LEU A 515 30.01 16.76 33.09
C LEU A 515 28.84 16.66 32.10
N SER A 516 29.13 16.47 30.82
CA SER A 516 28.11 16.23 29.80
C SER A 516 27.53 14.82 29.99
N THR A 517 26.38 14.73 30.67
CA THR A 517 25.64 13.48 30.89
C THR A 517 24.73 13.10 29.72
N VAL A 518 24.44 14.05 28.83
CA VAL A 518 23.65 13.83 27.62
C VAL A 518 24.56 13.24 26.52
N PRO A 519 24.19 12.10 25.91
CA PRO A 519 24.94 11.54 24.78
C PRO A 519 24.96 12.51 23.60
N VAL A 520 26.14 12.76 23.05
CA VAL A 520 26.33 13.53 21.82
C VAL A 520 27.02 12.65 20.79
N THR A 521 26.42 12.52 19.61
CA THR A 521 26.97 11.81 18.47
C THR A 521 27.08 12.75 17.28
N THR A 522 27.97 12.46 16.35
CA THR A 522 28.02 13.15 15.06
C THR A 522 26.75 12.84 14.27
N SER A 523 26.08 13.88 13.77
CA SER A 523 24.85 13.73 12.98
C SER A 523 25.12 12.99 11.67
N THR A 524 24.22 12.07 11.31
CA THR A 524 24.25 11.38 10.01
C THR A 524 23.02 11.79 9.21
N PHE A 525 23.20 12.75 8.30
CA PHE A 525 22.15 13.22 7.40
C PHE A 525 22.11 12.39 6.12
N LEU A 526 20.93 12.27 5.50
CA LEU A 526 20.83 11.64 4.19
C LEU A 526 21.40 12.57 3.10
N PRO A 527 22.01 12.01 2.04
CA PRO A 527 22.46 12.80 0.91
C PRO A 527 21.33 13.67 0.37
N ALA A 528 21.67 14.85 -0.12
CA ALA A 528 20.73 15.85 -0.62
C ALA A 528 19.74 15.27 -1.65
N ALA A 529 20.25 14.46 -2.57
CA ALA A 529 19.48 13.82 -3.64
C ALA A 529 18.61 12.61 -3.19
N THR A 530 18.62 12.24 -1.91
CA THR A 530 17.92 11.06 -1.39
C THR A 530 16.66 11.45 -0.62
N CYS A 531 15.54 10.78 -0.94
CA CYS A 531 14.30 10.83 -0.18
C CYS A 531 14.26 9.65 0.80
N PRO A 532 13.96 9.87 2.09
CA PRO A 532 13.81 8.78 3.04
C PRO A 532 12.52 7.98 2.77
N ASN A 533 12.52 6.68 3.05
CA ASN A 533 11.30 5.86 2.99
C ASN A 533 10.34 6.13 4.16
N LEU A 534 10.86 6.66 5.28
CA LEU A 534 10.15 6.94 6.53
C LEU A 534 10.37 8.39 6.96
N LEU A 535 9.56 8.89 7.90
CA LEU A 535 9.80 10.21 8.48
C LEU A 535 11.03 10.13 9.39
N ARG A 536 12.05 10.96 9.14
CA ARG A 536 13.29 10.94 9.93
C ARG A 536 13.47 12.25 10.68
N ALA A 537 13.75 12.19 11.98
CA ALA A 537 13.98 13.36 12.81
C ALA A 537 15.34 13.25 13.51
N THR A 538 16.17 14.29 13.38
CA THR A 538 17.49 14.41 13.99
C THR A 538 17.50 15.55 14.98
N TRP A 539 17.81 15.28 16.24
CA TRP A 539 17.88 16.32 17.26
C TRP A 539 19.25 17.02 17.23
N LEU A 540 19.28 18.34 17.07
CA LEU A 540 20.53 19.11 17.03
C LEU A 540 20.80 19.89 18.34
N GLY A 541 19.95 19.68 19.34
CA GLY A 541 20.04 20.26 20.68
C GLY A 541 18.98 21.32 20.94
N HIS A 542 18.62 21.50 22.22
CA HIS A 542 17.59 22.42 22.70
C HIS A 542 16.25 22.19 21.99
N ALA A 543 15.75 23.18 21.24
CA ALA A 543 14.55 23.08 20.40
C ALA A 543 14.86 22.70 18.94
N CYS A 544 16.14 22.61 18.55
CA CYS A 544 16.55 22.45 17.16
C CYS A 544 16.37 21.01 16.66
N TYR A 545 15.50 20.81 15.68
CA TYR A 545 15.29 19.54 15.01
C TYR A 545 15.39 19.69 13.50
N PHE A 546 16.08 18.74 12.87
CA PHE A 546 16.09 18.56 11.43
C PHE A 546 15.21 17.38 11.07
N VAL A 547 14.14 17.62 10.32
CA VAL A 547 13.14 16.60 9.97
C VAL A 547 13.07 16.41 8.46
N GLU A 548 13.17 15.16 8.02
CA GLU A 548 13.20 14.74 6.62
C GLU A 548 11.94 13.92 6.33
N PHE A 549 11.11 14.40 5.40
CA PHE A 549 9.86 13.78 4.99
C PHE A 549 10.06 12.87 3.78
N PRO A 550 9.18 11.87 3.56
CA PRO A 550 9.28 10.95 2.41
C PRO A 550 9.21 11.63 1.04
N THR A 551 8.51 12.77 0.95
CA THR A 551 8.45 13.66 -0.22
C THR A 551 9.70 14.52 -0.37
N GLY A 552 10.82 14.13 0.24
CA GLY A 552 12.07 14.86 0.21
C GLY A 552 12.07 16.17 0.99
N LEU A 553 10.90 16.73 1.38
CA LEU A 553 10.80 17.96 2.19
C LEU A 553 11.68 17.85 3.43
N ARG A 554 12.54 18.85 3.67
CA ARG A 554 13.32 18.94 4.90
C ARG A 554 12.97 20.19 5.65
N VAL A 555 12.78 20.07 6.96
CA VAL A 555 12.38 21.20 7.80
C VAL A 555 13.32 21.30 8.97
N LEU A 556 13.88 22.49 9.16
CA LEU A 556 14.75 22.82 10.28
C LEU A 556 14.00 23.73 11.24
N PHE A 557 13.70 23.24 12.43
CA PHE A 557 12.98 23.97 13.48
C PHE A 557 13.99 24.66 14.41
N ASP A 558 13.76 25.94 14.74
CA ASP A 558 14.52 26.73 15.72
C ASP A 558 16.05 26.50 15.73
N PRO A 559 16.75 26.76 14.60
CA PRO A 559 18.17 26.47 14.49
C PRO A 559 19.03 27.42 15.31
N VAL A 560 19.58 26.90 16.41
CA VAL A 560 20.54 27.60 17.28
C VAL A 560 21.68 26.63 17.65
N LEU A 561 22.86 26.84 17.05
CA LEU A 561 24.04 26.00 17.25
C LEU A 561 25.15 26.68 18.07
N GLU A 562 24.91 27.89 18.55
CA GLU A 562 25.91 28.72 19.22
C GLU A 562 26.30 28.20 20.61
N ASP A 563 27.48 28.64 21.06
CA ASP A 563 27.98 28.41 22.42
C ASP A 563 27.15 29.12 23.51
N ARG A 564 26.43 30.19 23.17
CA ARG A 564 25.59 30.95 24.12
C ARG A 564 24.30 31.46 23.49
N CYS A 565 23.20 31.31 24.22
CA CYS A 565 21.91 31.92 23.90
C CYS A 565 21.80 33.33 24.51
N SER A 566 22.45 34.32 23.90
CA SER A 566 22.53 35.70 24.42
C SER A 566 22.86 36.72 23.32
N PRO A 567 22.47 37.99 23.47
CA PRO A 567 22.91 39.06 22.56
C PRO A 567 24.42 39.29 22.57
N PHE A 568 25.15 38.83 23.60
CA PHE A 568 26.60 38.95 23.67
C PHE A 568 27.28 37.61 23.95
N SER A 569 28.39 37.34 23.28
CA SER A 569 29.16 36.09 23.40
C SER A 569 29.84 35.86 24.76
N TRP A 570 29.85 36.86 25.64
CA TRP A 570 30.50 36.81 26.96
C TRP A 570 29.53 36.74 28.16
N ILE A 571 28.23 36.93 27.94
CA ILE A 571 27.18 36.90 28.99
C ILE A 571 26.04 35.96 28.56
N GLY A 572 25.25 35.44 29.51
CA GLY A 572 24.18 34.47 29.24
C GLY A 572 24.60 33.01 29.44
N HIS A 573 23.68 32.07 29.19
CA HIS A 573 23.90 30.65 29.45
C HIS A 573 24.90 30.06 28.45
N LYS A 574 25.91 29.33 28.94
CA LYS A 574 26.88 28.63 28.09
C LYS A 574 26.39 27.22 27.80
N ARG A 575 26.51 26.79 26.55
CA ARG A 575 26.28 25.41 26.12
C ARG A 575 27.23 24.49 26.89
N PHE A 576 26.73 23.41 27.47
CA PHE A 576 27.56 22.42 28.17
C PHE A 576 27.76 21.13 27.36
N THR A 577 26.97 20.92 26.31
CA THR A 577 27.19 19.90 25.27
C THR A 577 27.83 20.56 24.03
N PRO A 578 28.71 19.88 23.27
CA PRO A 578 29.15 20.39 21.98
C PRO A 578 28.00 20.33 20.94
N PRO A 579 27.99 21.20 19.91
CA PRO A 579 27.10 21.03 18.76
C PRO A 579 27.44 19.73 18.00
N PRO A 580 26.45 18.99 17.47
CA PRO A 580 26.69 17.70 16.82
C PRO A 580 27.18 17.81 15.37
N CYS A 581 27.06 18.98 14.74
CA CYS A 581 27.48 19.29 13.38
C CYS A 581 27.65 20.81 13.20
N ASP A 582 28.27 21.23 12.11
CA ASP A 582 28.24 22.62 11.65
C ASP A 582 27.01 22.88 10.76
N ILE A 583 26.60 24.14 10.62
CA ILE A 583 25.47 24.52 9.73
C ILE A 583 25.75 24.10 8.28
N SER A 584 27.01 24.15 7.84
CA SER A 584 27.42 23.73 6.50
C SER A 584 27.28 22.23 6.24
N ASP A 585 27.19 21.42 7.29
CA ASP A 585 27.05 19.95 7.17
C ASP A 585 25.59 19.54 6.96
N ILE A 586 24.64 20.43 7.27
CA ILE A 586 23.21 20.16 7.11
C ILE A 586 22.89 20.23 5.62
N PRO A 587 22.38 19.16 4.99
CA PRO A 587 22.12 19.12 3.56
C PRO A 587 20.83 19.87 3.22
N ILE A 588 20.90 21.20 3.30
CA ILE A 588 19.85 22.13 2.95
C ILE A 588 19.88 22.30 1.42
N ILE A 589 18.85 21.86 0.71
CA ILE A 589 18.70 22.10 -0.74
C ILE A 589 17.70 23.22 -1.00
N ASP A 590 18.05 24.04 -1.97
CA ASP A 590 17.43 25.29 -2.41
C ASP A 590 15.92 25.22 -2.74
N CYS A 591 15.35 24.06 -3.07
CA CYS A 591 13.92 23.95 -3.43
C CYS A 591 13.05 23.24 -2.38
N VAL A 592 13.65 22.53 -1.43
CA VAL A 592 12.96 21.50 -0.64
C VAL A 592 13.10 21.75 0.87
N VAL A 593 13.90 22.74 1.28
CA VAL A 593 14.13 23.02 2.71
C VAL A 593 13.42 24.28 3.19
N LYS A 594 12.89 24.21 4.41
CA LYS A 594 12.21 25.30 5.11
C LYS A 594 12.79 25.44 6.50
N VAL A 595 13.07 26.67 6.92
CA VAL A 595 13.43 26.98 8.30
C VAL A 595 12.17 27.49 8.98
N VAL A 596 11.83 26.93 10.13
CA VAL A 596 10.63 27.27 10.90
C VAL A 596 11.07 27.85 12.24
N ILE A 597 10.59 29.03 12.56
CA ILE A 597 10.92 29.74 13.81
C ILE A 597 9.67 29.81 14.68
N SER A 598 9.76 29.38 15.95
CA SER A 598 8.65 29.45 16.91
C SER A 598 8.39 30.88 17.40
N HIS A 599 9.43 31.62 17.78
CA HIS A 599 9.30 32.98 18.31
C HIS A 599 10.63 33.75 18.35
N SER A 600 10.54 35.05 18.68
CA SER A 600 11.69 35.95 18.77
C SER A 600 12.32 35.91 20.17
N HIS A 601 13.26 34.98 20.39
CA HIS A 601 14.12 34.89 21.57
C HIS A 601 15.50 34.29 21.20
N TYR A 602 16.53 34.45 22.03
CA TYR A 602 17.92 34.15 21.64
C TYR A 602 18.29 32.66 21.56
N ASP A 603 17.52 31.78 22.18
CA ASP A 603 17.67 30.31 22.13
C ASP A 603 16.77 29.63 21.08
N HIS A 604 15.98 30.40 20.33
CA HIS A 604 15.16 29.92 19.20
C HIS A 604 15.47 30.65 17.87
N LEU A 605 15.88 31.92 17.95
CA LEU A 605 16.19 32.76 16.79
C LEU A 605 17.59 33.39 16.94
N SER A 606 18.56 32.72 16.33
CA SER A 606 19.94 33.19 16.27
C SER A 606 20.23 33.97 14.98
N TYR A 607 20.75 35.19 15.15
CA TYR A 607 21.23 36.03 14.04
C TYR A 607 22.39 35.38 13.25
N PRO A 608 23.49 34.92 13.89
CA PRO A 608 24.58 34.28 13.15
C PRO A 608 24.16 33.00 12.43
N THR A 609 23.38 32.12 13.06
CA THR A 609 22.90 30.89 12.39
C THR A 609 22.02 31.19 11.18
N VAL A 610 21.06 32.12 11.30
CA VAL A 610 20.16 32.49 10.20
C VAL A 610 20.92 33.10 9.01
N LEU A 611 21.94 33.93 9.26
CA LEU A 611 22.79 34.48 8.19
C LEU A 611 23.66 33.42 7.53
N GLU A 612 24.23 32.48 8.29
CA GLU A 612 25.04 31.42 7.71
C GLU A 612 24.18 30.48 6.85
N ILE A 613 22.95 30.16 7.29
CA ILE A 613 21.98 29.41 6.48
C ILE A 613 21.67 30.17 5.17
N GLN A 614 21.33 31.45 5.25
CA GLN A 614 21.01 32.26 4.05
C GLN A 614 22.20 32.37 3.08
N LYS A 615 23.42 32.43 3.62
CA LYS A 615 24.66 32.52 2.84
C LYS A 615 24.94 31.24 2.05
N HIS A 616 24.71 30.07 2.65
CA HIS A 616 24.88 28.79 1.97
C HIS A 616 23.66 28.42 1.09
N HIS A 617 22.47 28.91 1.43
CA HIS A 617 21.20 28.53 0.78
C HIS A 617 20.31 29.74 0.47
N PRO A 618 20.60 30.52 -0.60
CA PRO A 618 19.94 31.79 -0.85
C PRO A 618 18.43 31.72 -1.08
N SER A 619 17.90 30.58 -1.55
CA SER A 619 16.48 30.38 -1.87
C SER A 619 15.67 29.72 -0.75
N VAL A 620 16.30 29.43 0.39
CA VAL A 620 15.59 28.91 1.57
C VAL A 620 14.46 29.86 1.97
N LYS A 621 13.33 29.29 2.40
CA LYS A 621 12.22 30.10 2.92
C LYS A 621 12.13 29.94 4.44
N PHE A 622 11.97 31.06 5.12
CA PHE A 622 11.78 31.12 6.56
C PHE A 622 10.29 31.27 6.86
N CYS A 623 9.66 30.29 7.51
CA CYS A 623 8.30 30.40 8.02
C CYS A 623 8.35 30.95 9.45
N VAL A 624 7.76 32.12 9.67
CA VAL A 624 7.87 32.87 10.92
C VAL A 624 6.49 33.36 11.39
N PRO A 625 6.28 33.55 12.70
CA PRO A 625 5.02 34.08 13.20
C PRO A 625 4.86 35.57 12.85
N LYS A 626 3.60 36.04 12.91
CA LYS A 626 3.23 37.42 12.62
C LYS A 626 4.06 38.48 13.35
N GLY A 627 4.54 39.49 12.63
CA GLY A 627 5.37 40.59 13.10
C GLY A 627 6.88 40.35 12.96
N LEU A 628 7.32 39.08 12.83
CA LEU A 628 8.74 38.74 12.83
C LEU A 628 9.42 38.93 11.47
N LYS A 629 8.64 39.01 10.38
CA LYS A 629 9.18 39.23 9.03
C LYS A 629 10.02 40.50 8.93
N LYS A 630 9.64 41.56 9.65
CA LYS A 630 10.41 42.81 9.70
C LYS A 630 11.85 42.58 10.18
N TRP A 631 12.04 41.74 11.20
CA TRP A 631 13.38 41.43 11.71
C TRP A 631 14.25 40.74 10.65
N PHE A 632 13.68 39.79 9.89
CA PHE A 632 14.37 39.11 8.79
C PHE A 632 14.76 40.09 7.67
N VAL A 633 13.85 40.97 7.27
CA VAL A 633 14.12 42.02 6.27
C VAL A 633 15.21 42.97 6.75
N ASP A 634 15.17 43.41 8.01
CA ASP A 634 16.19 44.27 8.61
C ASP A 634 17.57 43.55 8.68
N CYS A 635 17.60 42.22 8.68
CA CYS A 635 18.81 41.40 8.58
C CYS A 635 19.28 41.15 7.14
N GLY A 636 18.54 41.60 6.12
CA GLY A 636 18.85 41.39 4.71
C GLY A 636 18.24 40.12 4.09
N ILE A 637 17.22 39.53 4.73
CA ILE A 637 16.55 38.29 4.29
C ILE A 637 15.12 38.60 3.85
N GLU A 638 14.87 38.53 2.55
CA GLU A 638 13.54 38.84 1.97
C GLU A 638 12.61 37.62 1.90
N ASN A 639 13.17 36.41 1.96
CA ASN A 639 12.45 35.13 1.76
C ASN A 639 11.69 34.63 3.01
N ALA A 640 11.22 35.55 3.86
CA ALA A 640 10.41 35.22 5.04
C ALA A 640 8.90 35.24 4.74
N ILE A 641 8.24 34.12 5.04
CA ILE A 641 6.79 33.93 5.01
C ILE A 641 6.27 34.14 6.42
N GLU A 642 5.41 35.15 6.57
CA GLU A 642 4.78 35.49 7.83
C GLU A 642 3.41 34.84 7.93
N LEU A 643 3.12 34.17 9.04
CA LEU A 643 1.84 33.51 9.30
C LEU A 643 1.29 33.84 10.69
N ASP A 644 0.00 34.08 10.77
CA ASP A 644 -0.76 34.16 12.02
C ASP A 644 -1.25 32.77 12.48
N TRP A 645 -1.73 32.64 13.72
CA TRP A 645 -2.33 31.40 14.19
C TRP A 645 -3.48 30.96 13.28
N TRP A 646 -3.45 29.66 12.97
CA TRP A 646 -4.34 28.93 12.07
C TRP A 646 -4.22 29.29 10.59
N GLU A 647 -3.20 30.06 10.20
CA GLU A 647 -2.85 30.27 8.79
C GLU A 647 -1.94 29.16 8.29
N ASP A 648 -2.19 28.73 7.06
CA ASP A 648 -1.47 27.67 6.38
C ASP A 648 -0.75 28.23 5.14
N VAL A 649 0.42 27.68 4.83
CA VAL A 649 1.07 27.86 3.54
C VAL A 649 1.22 26.50 2.85
N SER A 650 0.64 26.40 1.65
CA SER A 650 0.82 25.24 0.79
C SER A 650 2.02 25.44 -0.13
N LEU A 651 2.88 24.44 -0.17
CA LEU A 651 4.11 24.39 -0.95
C LEU A 651 3.96 23.32 -2.02
N LYS A 652 4.41 23.63 -3.23
CA LYS A 652 4.61 22.64 -4.29
C LYS A 652 6.10 22.29 -4.32
N LEU A 653 6.41 21.00 -4.31
CA LEU A 653 7.77 20.46 -4.32
C LEU A 653 8.07 19.93 -5.73
N ALA A 654 9.19 20.38 -6.28
CA ALA A 654 9.73 19.90 -7.56
C ALA A 654 11.13 19.32 -7.30
N TYR A 655 11.46 18.23 -7.99
CA TYR A 655 12.81 17.66 -7.99
C TYR A 655 13.44 17.87 -9.35
N THR A 656 14.66 18.39 -9.38
CA THR A 656 15.49 18.41 -10.58
C THR A 656 16.52 17.30 -10.47
N THR A 657 16.55 16.36 -11.42
CA THR A 657 17.55 15.27 -11.47
C THR A 657 18.86 15.70 -12.14
N ASP A 658 19.01 16.98 -12.47
CA ASP A 658 20.15 17.51 -13.22
C ASP A 658 20.83 18.63 -12.42
N ASP A 659 22.08 18.37 -11.99
CA ASP A 659 22.93 19.32 -11.24
C ASP A 659 23.20 20.62 -12.03
N ASN A 660 22.85 20.68 -13.33
CA ASN A 660 23.04 21.84 -14.21
C ASN A 660 21.74 22.52 -14.69
N ALA A 661 20.55 22.10 -14.20
CA ALA A 661 19.28 22.71 -14.63
C ALA A 661 19.08 24.13 -14.05
N PRO A 662 18.39 25.05 -14.78
CA PRO A 662 18.08 26.37 -14.26
C PRO A 662 17.24 26.28 -12.98
N SER A 663 17.54 27.16 -12.01
CA SER A 663 16.98 27.19 -10.64
C SER A 663 15.47 27.46 -10.52
N VAL A 664 14.70 27.37 -11.61
CA VAL A 664 13.26 27.62 -11.63
C VAL A 664 12.56 26.42 -12.29
N PRO A 665 11.85 25.58 -11.52
CA PRO A 665 11.08 24.46 -12.06
C PRO A 665 10.01 24.94 -13.05
N SER A 666 9.81 24.20 -14.13
CA SER A 666 8.68 24.41 -15.04
C SER A 666 7.36 23.95 -14.40
N GLN A 667 6.22 24.38 -14.95
CA GLN A 667 4.91 24.11 -14.36
C GLN A 667 4.54 22.61 -14.34
N ASP A 668 5.28 21.79 -15.09
CA ASP A 668 5.09 20.34 -15.24
C ASP A 668 6.06 19.51 -14.35
N ASP A 669 6.97 20.14 -13.61
CA ASP A 669 8.03 19.46 -12.80
C ASP A 669 7.62 19.18 -11.34
N PHE A 670 6.37 19.45 -10.95
CA PHE A 670 5.92 19.30 -9.55
C PHE A 670 5.41 17.88 -9.27
N ILE A 671 6.05 17.20 -8.31
CA ILE A 671 5.77 15.79 -7.98
C ILE A 671 5.05 15.64 -6.62
N ALA A 672 5.14 16.63 -5.72
CA ALA A 672 4.53 16.56 -4.39
C ALA A 672 4.06 17.91 -3.84
N SER A 673 3.22 17.87 -2.80
CA SER A 673 2.80 19.05 -2.02
C SER A 673 3.11 18.90 -0.53
N ALA A 674 3.35 20.04 0.14
CA ALA A 674 3.47 20.12 1.59
C ALA A 674 2.62 21.26 2.13
N THR A 675 2.12 21.12 3.36
CA THR A 675 1.43 22.20 4.07
C THR A 675 2.16 22.49 5.37
N ILE A 676 2.45 23.77 5.63
CA ILE A 676 2.99 24.25 6.90
C ILE A 676 1.94 25.16 7.52
N SER A 677 1.55 24.89 8.77
CA SER A 677 0.57 25.68 9.51
C SER A 677 1.20 26.33 10.73
N CYS A 678 0.94 27.60 10.94
CA CYS A 678 1.26 28.30 12.18
C CYS A 678 0.12 28.04 13.18
N LEU A 679 0.43 27.48 14.33
CA LEU A 679 -0.53 27.02 15.34
C LEU A 679 -0.33 27.76 16.66
N PRO A 680 -1.39 27.89 17.49
CA PRO A 680 -1.28 28.55 18.78
C PRO A 680 -0.34 27.82 19.75
N CYS A 681 0.31 28.57 20.62
CA CYS A 681 0.96 28.06 21.83
C CYS A 681 0.92 29.12 22.95
N GLN A 682 1.09 28.70 24.19
CA GLN A 682 1.08 29.59 25.35
C GLN A 682 2.49 30.02 25.73
N HIS A 683 2.96 31.09 25.12
CA HIS A 683 4.31 31.62 25.35
C HIS A 683 4.35 33.15 25.26
N THR A 684 5.53 33.75 25.09
CA THR A 684 5.70 35.17 24.78
C THR A 684 6.89 35.35 23.83
N SER A 685 7.13 36.56 23.34
CA SER A 685 8.27 36.84 22.46
C SER A 685 8.98 38.10 22.93
N ALA A 686 10.30 38.07 23.08
CA ALA A 686 11.08 39.24 23.48
C ALA A 686 12.58 39.03 23.18
N ARG A 687 13.26 40.04 22.63
CA ARG A 687 14.73 40.07 22.52
C ARG A 687 15.35 41.21 23.33
N THR A 688 14.55 42.21 23.68
CA THR A 688 14.97 43.37 24.47
C THR A 688 13.94 43.67 25.57
N PRO A 689 14.30 44.46 26.59
CA PRO A 689 13.33 44.87 27.61
C PRO A 689 12.14 45.71 27.07
N PHE A 690 12.18 46.16 25.82
CA PHE A 690 11.21 47.07 25.22
C PHE A 690 10.37 46.46 24.09
N ASP A 691 10.60 45.20 23.72
CA ASP A 691 9.93 44.55 22.59
C ASP A 691 9.07 43.34 22.98
N LYS A 692 8.78 43.17 24.28
CA LYS A 692 7.94 42.09 24.78
C LYS A 692 6.59 42.07 24.06
N ALA A 693 6.27 40.92 23.49
CA ALA A 693 5.04 40.59 22.76
C ALA A 693 4.74 41.53 21.57
N THR A 694 5.76 42.17 21.00
CA THR A 694 5.61 42.94 19.75
C THR A 694 5.51 42.05 18.51
N THR A 695 6.06 40.84 18.57
CA THR A 695 5.90 39.78 17.57
C THR A 695 5.15 38.59 18.15
N LEU A 696 4.46 37.84 17.30
CA LEU A 696 3.74 36.62 17.66
C LEU A 696 4.73 35.49 17.97
N TRP A 697 4.26 34.49 18.71
CA TRP A 697 4.89 33.20 18.97
C TRP A 697 3.94 32.09 18.47
N GLY A 698 4.46 30.96 18.03
CA GLY A 698 3.63 29.87 17.54
C GLY A 698 4.26 28.50 17.68
N SER A 699 3.39 27.51 17.79
CA SER A 699 3.70 26.12 17.43
C SER A 699 3.48 25.94 15.94
N TRP A 700 3.90 24.80 15.39
CA TRP A 700 3.86 24.55 13.96
C TRP A 700 3.41 23.13 13.66
N SER A 701 2.65 22.95 12.58
CA SER A 701 2.48 21.62 11.99
C SER A 701 3.00 21.60 10.57
N VAL A 702 3.66 20.51 10.21
CA VAL A 702 4.10 20.26 8.83
C VAL A 702 3.52 18.93 8.38
N SER A 703 2.84 18.92 7.24
CA SER A 703 2.37 17.71 6.59
C SER A 703 2.95 17.61 5.18
N SER A 704 3.55 16.46 4.87
CA SER A 704 4.01 16.13 3.52
C SER A 704 4.20 14.64 3.40
N GLY A 705 3.89 14.07 2.24
CA GLY A 705 4.09 12.64 2.03
C GLY A 705 3.30 11.76 3.00
N GLY A 706 2.10 12.21 3.41
CA GLY A 706 1.24 11.50 4.37
C GLY A 706 1.77 11.40 5.78
N LYS A 707 2.94 11.98 6.03
CA LYS A 707 3.51 12.11 7.36
C LYS A 707 3.21 13.50 7.89
N SER A 708 2.91 13.60 9.17
CA SER A 708 2.66 14.88 9.83
C SER A 708 3.46 15.02 11.13
N VAL A 709 4.03 16.21 11.31
CA VAL A 709 4.85 16.58 12.46
C VAL A 709 4.21 17.76 13.16
N TYR A 710 4.05 17.67 14.47
CA TYR A 710 3.70 18.80 15.33
C TYR A 710 4.94 19.25 16.09
N PHE A 711 5.36 20.50 15.89
CA PHE A 711 6.40 21.15 16.65
C PHE A 711 5.76 22.14 17.63
N ALA A 712 5.75 21.79 18.90
CA ALA A 712 5.10 22.61 19.93
C ALA A 712 5.81 23.95 20.17
N GLY A 713 7.10 24.05 19.81
CA GLY A 713 7.96 25.14 20.21
C GLY A 713 8.02 25.27 21.73
N ASP A 714 8.32 26.47 22.20
CA ASP A 714 8.22 26.79 23.61
C ASP A 714 6.78 27.12 24.00
N THR A 715 6.31 26.46 25.05
CA THR A 715 4.95 26.65 25.51
C THR A 715 4.77 26.20 26.95
N GLY A 716 3.88 26.89 27.66
CA GLY A 716 3.25 26.41 28.88
C GLY A 716 1.96 25.67 28.57
N TYR A 717 1.47 24.90 29.54
CA TYR A 717 0.18 24.22 29.48
C TYR A 717 -0.84 24.81 30.46
N ARG A 718 -0.38 25.21 31.65
CA ARG A 718 -1.22 25.73 32.75
C ARG A 718 -0.46 26.68 33.69
N SER A 719 -1.18 27.58 34.34
CA SER A 719 -0.62 28.47 35.36
C SER A 719 -0.68 27.84 36.75
N VAL A 720 0.48 27.59 37.35
CA VAL A 720 0.60 26.98 38.67
C VAL A 720 0.85 28.07 39.70
N PRO A 721 0.13 28.10 40.84
CA PRO A 721 0.45 29.03 41.94
C PRO A 721 1.75 28.63 42.65
N TYR A 722 2.16 29.39 43.67
CA TYR A 722 3.26 28.94 44.52
C TYR A 722 2.85 27.67 45.28
N VAL A 723 3.57 26.58 45.04
CA VAL A 723 3.39 25.27 45.70
C VAL A 723 4.70 24.93 46.45
N PRO A 724 4.64 24.50 47.74
CA PRO A 724 5.79 23.96 48.47
C PRO A 724 6.45 22.79 47.75
N LYS A 725 7.75 22.53 47.98
CA LYS A 725 8.54 21.55 47.20
C LYS A 725 8.03 20.12 47.36
N GLU A 726 7.45 19.82 48.51
CA GLU A 726 6.97 18.49 48.89
C GLU A 726 5.60 18.16 48.30
N ILE A 727 4.93 19.14 47.68
CA ILE A 727 3.57 19.00 47.15
C ILE A 727 3.63 18.93 45.62
N ASP A 728 3.01 17.88 45.06
CA ASP A 728 2.88 17.68 43.62
C ASP A 728 1.83 18.66 43.04
N ASP A 729 2.24 19.50 42.09
CA ASP A 729 1.33 20.42 41.39
C ASP A 729 0.33 19.69 40.48
N TRP A 730 0.54 18.40 40.21
CA TRP A 730 -0.39 17.48 39.56
C TRP A 730 -1.13 16.57 40.57
N GLY A 731 -1.14 16.92 41.85
CA GLY A 731 -1.95 16.28 42.89
C GLY A 731 -3.43 16.67 42.83
N ALA A 732 -4.27 15.97 43.60
CA ALA A 732 -5.72 16.17 43.60
C ALA A 732 -6.15 17.61 43.92
N ASP A 733 -5.41 18.30 44.79
CA ASP A 733 -5.70 19.68 45.23
C ASP A 733 -5.52 20.74 44.11
N TYR A 734 -4.85 20.37 43.01
CA TYR A 734 -4.55 21.26 41.88
C TYR A 734 -5.07 20.72 40.54
N ALA A 735 -5.94 19.71 40.56
CA ALA A 735 -6.50 19.11 39.36
C ALA A 735 -7.39 20.09 38.57
N ASP A 736 -8.01 21.06 39.24
CA ASP A 736 -8.95 22.02 38.66
C ASP A 736 -8.27 23.28 38.07
N LEU A 737 -6.94 23.32 38.00
CA LEU A 737 -6.23 24.46 37.40
C LEU A 737 -6.56 24.58 35.90
N PRO A 738 -6.80 25.81 35.38
CA PRO A 738 -7.14 25.99 33.97
C PRO A 738 -5.95 25.60 33.08
N VAL A 739 -6.26 24.86 32.03
CA VAL A 739 -5.32 24.39 31.00
C VAL A 739 -5.56 25.10 29.67
N CYS A 740 -4.54 25.20 28.84
CA CYS A 740 -4.62 25.85 27.54
C CYS A 740 -5.47 25.01 26.57
N ALA A 741 -6.68 25.48 26.26
CA ALA A 741 -7.61 24.76 25.39
C ALA A 741 -7.11 24.57 23.94
N ALA A 742 -6.13 25.37 23.52
CA ALA A 742 -5.63 25.37 22.15
C ALA A 742 -4.99 24.03 21.72
N PHE A 743 -4.37 23.28 22.64
CA PHE A 743 -3.77 21.99 22.29
C PHE A 743 -4.80 20.96 21.87
N LYS A 744 -5.95 20.94 22.55
CA LYS A 744 -7.07 20.07 22.21
C LYS A 744 -7.70 20.46 20.87
N GLU A 745 -7.84 21.77 20.62
CA GLU A 745 -8.24 22.28 19.31
C GLU A 745 -7.23 21.85 18.22
N ILE A 746 -5.93 21.97 18.47
CA ILE A 746 -4.88 21.52 17.53
C ILE A 746 -5.05 20.04 17.20
N GLY A 747 -5.22 19.16 18.19
CA GLY A 747 -5.45 17.74 17.94
C GLY A 747 -6.76 17.42 17.21
N GLU A 748 -7.78 18.28 17.34
CA GLU A 748 -9.05 18.13 16.64
C GLU A 748 -8.99 18.60 15.18
N PHE A 749 -8.37 19.75 14.93
CA PHE A 749 -8.38 20.46 13.64
C PHE A 749 -7.15 20.17 12.76
N ARG A 750 -6.04 19.70 13.32
CA ARG A 750 -4.80 19.39 12.59
C ARG A 750 -4.26 18.00 12.90
N GLY A 751 -4.52 17.48 14.10
CA GLY A 751 -4.18 16.11 14.47
C GLY A 751 -5.12 15.04 13.85
N PRO A 752 -4.79 13.75 14.01
CA PRO A 752 -3.62 13.23 14.73
C PRO A 752 -2.30 13.44 13.97
N PHE A 753 -1.19 13.53 14.71
CA PHE A 753 0.15 13.69 14.15
C PHE A 753 0.97 12.41 14.27
N ASP A 754 1.83 12.12 13.29
CA ASP A 754 2.73 10.96 13.39
C ASP A 754 3.84 11.19 14.43
N LEU A 755 4.39 12.40 14.46
CA LEU A 755 5.46 12.79 15.38
C LEU A 755 5.19 14.14 16.06
N GLY A 756 5.22 14.17 17.39
CA GLY A 756 5.27 15.39 18.20
C GLY A 756 6.68 15.72 18.66
N LEU A 757 7.11 16.97 18.48
CA LEU A 757 8.31 17.55 19.06
C LEU A 757 7.85 18.49 20.18
N ILE A 758 7.87 18.00 21.42
CA ILE A 758 7.16 18.63 22.56
C ILE A 758 8.16 19.00 23.67
N PRO A 759 8.14 20.22 24.22
CA PRO A 759 9.11 20.67 25.20
C PRO A 759 8.89 19.96 26.53
N ILE A 760 9.99 19.55 27.17
CA ILE A 760 9.97 18.88 28.48
C ILE A 760 10.78 19.62 29.56
N GLY A 761 11.51 20.68 29.20
CA GLY A 761 12.42 21.40 30.10
C GLY A 761 12.17 22.91 30.19
N ALA A 762 13.00 23.60 30.98
CA ALA A 762 12.95 25.02 31.33
C ALA A 762 11.78 25.46 32.22
N TYR A 763 11.33 24.59 33.13
CA TYR A 763 10.09 24.81 33.88
C TYR A 763 10.29 25.28 35.34
N ARG A 764 11.51 25.37 35.87
CA ARG A 764 11.74 25.83 37.27
C ARG A 764 12.17 27.30 37.39
N PRO A 765 11.52 28.10 38.25
CA PRO A 765 10.45 27.74 39.19
C PRO A 765 9.05 27.70 38.57
N ARG A 766 8.27 26.66 38.89
CA ARG A 766 6.95 26.40 38.30
C ARG A 766 5.96 27.55 38.44
N HIS A 767 5.90 28.17 39.61
CA HIS A 767 4.95 29.27 39.87
C HIS A 767 5.20 30.56 39.07
N VAL A 768 6.32 30.62 38.33
CA VAL A 768 6.64 31.70 37.40
C VAL A 768 6.65 31.17 35.97
N LEU A 769 7.36 30.06 35.73
CA LEU A 769 7.64 29.56 34.39
C LEU A 769 6.52 28.70 33.81
N SER A 770 5.60 28.13 34.59
CA SER A 770 4.55 27.25 34.05
C SER A 770 3.61 27.97 33.06
N THR A 771 3.54 29.30 33.15
CA THR A 771 2.77 30.14 32.22
C THR A 771 3.32 30.08 30.80
N VAL A 772 4.60 29.76 30.64
CA VAL A 772 5.35 29.86 29.37
C VAL A 772 6.17 28.61 29.03
N HIS A 773 6.45 27.72 29.97
CA HIS A 773 7.17 26.46 29.76
C HIS A 773 6.46 25.28 30.46
N SER A 774 6.37 24.17 29.74
CA SER A 774 5.80 22.90 30.20
C SER A 774 6.82 22.08 30.97
N ASN A 775 6.40 21.45 32.06
CA ASN A 775 7.15 20.35 32.64
C ASN A 775 6.81 19.02 31.93
N PRO A 776 7.49 17.90 32.23
CA PRO A 776 7.20 16.64 31.56
C PRO A 776 5.77 16.11 31.76
N TYR A 777 5.11 16.41 32.88
CA TYR A 777 3.70 16.08 33.09
C TYR A 777 2.78 16.90 32.17
N ASP A 778 3.00 18.21 32.07
CA ASP A 778 2.31 19.08 31.12
C ASP A 778 2.54 18.60 29.67
N ALA A 779 3.76 18.16 29.34
CA ALA A 779 4.13 17.66 28.02
C ALA A 779 3.35 16.40 27.63
N VAL A 780 3.11 15.49 28.58
CA VAL A 780 2.29 14.28 28.34
C VAL A 780 0.82 14.64 28.09
N GLU A 781 0.29 15.68 28.74
CA GLU A 781 -1.05 16.18 28.41
C GLU A 781 -1.10 16.83 27.02
N ILE A 782 -0.10 17.64 26.66
CA ILE A 782 0.02 18.20 25.30
C ILE A 782 0.07 17.08 24.25
N PHE A 783 0.85 16.02 24.51
CA PHE A 783 0.93 14.84 23.64
C PHE A 783 -0.45 14.20 23.40
N LYS A 784 -1.25 14.04 24.46
CA LYS A 784 -2.61 13.50 24.37
C LYS A 784 -3.57 14.44 23.65
N ASP A 785 -3.58 15.71 24.03
CA ASP A 785 -4.50 16.72 23.50
C ASP A 785 -4.27 16.97 22.00
N THR A 786 -3.01 16.96 21.56
CA THR A 786 -2.63 17.09 20.15
C THR A 786 -2.76 15.79 19.37
N ARG A 787 -3.06 14.67 20.04
CA ARG A 787 -3.24 13.33 19.44
C ARG A 787 -2.03 12.87 18.63
N CYS A 788 -0.83 13.13 19.14
CA CYS A 788 0.39 12.60 18.54
C CYS A 788 0.45 11.08 18.73
N LYS A 789 0.89 10.34 17.69
CA LYS A 789 1.09 8.89 17.76
C LYS A 789 2.41 8.55 18.46
N LYS A 790 3.47 9.28 18.12
CA LYS A 790 4.79 9.25 18.76
C LYS A 790 5.24 10.66 19.10
N ALA A 791 6.14 10.81 20.06
CA ALA A 791 6.78 12.09 20.34
C ALA A 791 8.24 11.95 20.78
N ILE A 792 9.02 13.01 20.58
CA ILE A 792 10.36 13.16 21.15
C ILE A 792 10.44 14.48 21.92
N GLY A 793 11.07 14.45 23.10
CA GLY A 793 11.25 15.61 23.95
C GLY A 793 12.22 16.64 23.37
N ILE A 794 11.83 17.92 23.44
CA ILE A 794 12.67 19.08 23.07
C ILE A 794 12.90 20.00 24.28
N HIS A 795 13.69 21.05 24.10
CA HIS A 795 13.91 22.11 25.11
C HIS A 795 14.61 21.62 26.40
N TRP A 796 15.55 20.68 26.26
CA TRP A 796 16.35 20.14 27.38
C TRP A 796 17.79 19.80 26.94
N GLY A 797 18.67 19.48 27.89
CA GLY A 797 19.95 18.81 27.61
C GLY A 797 21.05 19.60 26.89
N THR A 798 20.84 20.89 26.55
CA THR A 798 21.82 21.70 25.79
C THR A 798 22.31 22.93 26.56
N TRP A 799 21.37 23.74 27.07
CA TRP A 799 21.63 24.84 27.99
C TRP A 799 20.88 24.61 29.29
N ALA A 800 21.48 25.02 30.41
CA ALA A 800 20.79 25.08 31.69
C ALA A 800 20.15 26.46 31.87
N VAL A 801 19.03 26.70 31.17
CA VAL A 801 18.31 27.99 31.16
C VAL A 801 17.42 28.19 32.39
N ALA A 802 17.12 27.13 33.12
CA ALA A 802 16.33 27.14 34.35
C ALA A 802 17.03 26.35 35.48
N GLU A 803 16.35 26.18 36.61
CA GLU A 803 16.94 25.60 37.83
C GLU A 803 16.80 24.07 37.94
N GLU A 804 16.08 23.39 37.04
CA GLU A 804 16.05 21.91 37.04
C GLU A 804 17.41 21.28 36.73
N ASP A 805 17.65 20.08 37.25
CA ASP A 805 18.83 19.29 36.88
C ASP A 805 18.72 18.83 35.42
N VAL A 806 19.85 18.76 34.72
CA VAL A 806 19.89 18.47 33.28
C VAL A 806 19.21 17.15 32.91
N MET A 807 19.34 16.13 33.76
CA MET A 807 18.79 14.79 33.50
C MET A 807 17.42 14.56 34.16
N GLU A 808 16.89 15.54 34.88
CA GLU A 808 15.58 15.44 35.50
C GLU A 808 14.44 15.36 34.47
N PRO A 809 14.40 16.17 33.38
CA PRO A 809 13.28 16.13 32.44
C PRO A 809 13.03 14.75 31.80
N PRO A 810 14.04 14.02 31.29
CA PRO A 810 13.83 12.65 30.78
C PRO A 810 13.36 11.66 31.85
N SER A 811 13.82 11.81 33.09
CA SER A 811 13.40 10.94 34.20
C SER A 811 11.93 11.19 34.54
N LEU A 812 11.55 12.45 34.71
CA LEU A 812 10.18 12.84 35.02
C LEU A 812 9.21 12.56 33.86
N LEU A 813 9.68 12.56 32.61
CA LEU A 813 8.86 12.15 31.47
C LEU A 813 8.38 10.70 31.60
N LYS A 814 9.27 9.79 32.01
CA LYS A 814 8.90 8.39 32.24
C LYS A 814 7.86 8.25 33.35
N ASP A 815 8.07 8.96 34.46
CA ASP A 815 7.13 9.00 35.58
C ASP A 815 5.77 9.57 35.14
N ALA A 816 5.77 10.62 34.33
CA ALA A 816 4.56 11.24 33.79
C ALA A 816 3.79 10.31 32.86
N LEU A 817 4.47 9.55 31.99
CA LEU A 817 3.85 8.57 31.10
C LEU A 817 3.15 7.47 31.89
N VAL A 818 3.83 6.90 32.89
CA VAL A 818 3.27 5.87 33.76
C VAL A 818 2.06 6.41 34.54
N LYS A 819 2.16 7.62 35.10
CA LYS A 819 1.05 8.26 35.83
C LYS A 819 -0.18 8.49 34.94
N SER A 820 0.03 8.78 33.65
CA SER A 820 -1.03 8.98 32.67
C SER A 820 -1.51 7.70 31.96
N GLY A 821 -1.05 6.52 32.39
CA GLY A 821 -1.46 5.23 31.85
C GLY A 821 -0.90 4.89 30.45
N LEU A 822 0.19 5.56 30.05
CA LEU A 822 0.89 5.33 28.79
C LEU A 822 2.11 4.42 29.02
N PRO A 823 2.58 3.70 27.98
CA PRO A 823 3.84 2.98 28.05
C PRO A 823 5.01 3.89 28.46
N GLU A 824 5.86 3.43 29.37
CA GLU A 824 7.04 4.17 29.85
C GLU A 824 8.03 4.52 28.73
N THR A 825 8.09 3.68 27.69
CA THR A 825 8.99 3.84 26.54
C THR A 825 8.28 3.53 25.23
N GLY A 826 8.80 4.06 24.13
CA GLY A 826 8.38 3.74 22.78
C GLY A 826 7.20 4.57 22.27
N VAL A 827 6.60 5.45 23.08
CA VAL A 827 5.50 6.35 22.66
C VAL A 827 5.89 7.83 22.72
N PHE A 828 6.53 8.27 23.80
CA PHE A 828 7.07 9.61 23.94
C PHE A 828 8.44 9.49 24.62
N ASP A 829 9.50 9.57 23.82
CA ASP A 829 10.85 9.28 24.28
C ASP A 829 11.75 10.53 24.23
N VAL A 830 13.01 10.34 24.61
CA VAL A 830 14.09 11.29 24.33
C VAL A 830 15.17 10.59 23.50
N CYS A 831 15.98 11.36 22.79
CA CYS A 831 17.13 10.87 22.04
C CYS A 831 18.40 11.65 22.41
N GLY A 832 19.58 11.14 22.00
CA GLY A 832 20.85 11.86 22.12
C GLY A 832 20.97 13.02 21.13
N ILE A 833 21.84 13.99 21.45
CA ILE A 833 22.12 15.10 20.53
C ILE A 833 22.89 14.53 19.33
N GLY A 834 22.40 14.82 18.13
CA GLY A 834 22.87 14.31 16.85
C GLY A 834 22.28 12.94 16.45
N GLU A 835 21.49 12.30 17.31
CA GLU A 835 20.82 11.03 17.00
C GLU A 835 19.65 11.26 16.02
N SER A 836 19.55 10.40 15.01
CA SER A 836 18.42 10.36 14.08
C SER A 836 17.50 9.19 14.39
N ARG A 837 16.19 9.42 14.37
CA ARG A 837 15.14 8.39 14.52
C ARG A 837 14.16 8.41 13.37
N GLU A 838 13.63 7.23 13.05
CA GLU A 838 12.69 7.01 11.94
C GLU A 838 11.29 6.63 12.46
N PHE A 839 10.25 7.11 11.76
CA PHE A 839 8.84 7.09 12.19
C PHE A 839 7.85 6.78 11.06
#